data_AF-A0A7Y4KIT3-F1
#
_entry.id   AF-A0A7Y4KIT3-F1
#
_cell.length_a   1.000
_cell.length_b   1.000
_cell.length_c   1.000
_cell.angle_alpha   90.00
_cell.angle_beta   90.00
_cell.angle_gamma   90.00
#
_symmetry.space_group_name_H-M   'P 1'
#
loop_
_entity.id
_entity.type
_entity.pdbx_description
1 polymer ?
#
loop_
_entity_poly.entity_id
_entity_poly.type
_entity_poly.pdbx_seq_one_letter_code
_entity_poly.pdbx_strand_id
1 'polypeptide(L)'
;MSPPSQRLIQLLPGLYTARDSTLADQPLLKLLAVLGMELDAFSRAVDQLWDDHFVERAGPQALPLLAELMGARLLTDDPRVQRGVVARAVAWRRRKGTLASLEEVLSVTSLWDAEVDESFRSLLETQDLNDLLPWRGRSAVVWDPIGLADPLTRRSPGIERPRDGVVERGPVIGIAPGETLDQALRRLGSADAGRHAASPRTLDLLGWARPDVALIRTARLTPVELEEVTPSTVHTLPNGYRGFRVDPLDRDGPLVWLKPLERPDLTGGLTARHEPAPPSLATGRTAAMLLTPTALAEDADAAERADAITVSVDGIPLVGPEALPLLRGPLPTAPVGPAPTLRFADRGRPSPGDTWRLTLLAARENSDTVLLSTELTSGALNTVTVAPEANQLLGGTTAALLVERVSGEPRLRDVDGSWRTLAAGLRQGPPRSNAVRVDLSGTPWVARIEQHLADGSLRLARFDASADGAPWQVAELGGALPPDGPGMSLAVVGDALLLVAPDGAGKLGVWSVTGLDTATPTGARLDTASPRQPSARLAPGLCVRSGRLFVHGGDLGGAPTGDLWSLPVAGGPWRPHAVRNRQERKAATLLSTPQGLVLLGGEAVTGELAVPVMACDPASASPAWRPLAPLPITANLPGLLVASQTAEGLEALVWADTTRPCRMTLKAGEGAWVAEPLEPAGTNPPVPGEALYVDGRVLLVEPVPLPASEVVFSLGGRGHLAFLPELALLPDELLRFNVANDGAVFIEPREGQPLPLDSRPGGAYHSRDASVVGGARRYSIPGRLKRQPFKLRQRSLGPWTTLAPSNASGIVAVDPRLGRVVLQDDAPVGRVTVSARVGRGASLGAGLLPPDRCPPAAWAEPDLPFIDPPDRPGDRSGSGLPVTAWISPERAGGVLAAGGQERPIVATVMEGLDSATPPVLGLIGSPRLPPERLSQRLDSGLSLFAADTGAAPCIGADEHGLSLALYPGFGGSAATGVWLAGLWLAGRLELVLARGQADLRWCNLGAPGQVGLWMPGGGHQDISARRSLPPADVELRLYGCMVGVIELPPWVHLVAAGCTFDAGDRDAVAIRAAGARVRLRHCTVLGATEAGVLEASSCAFAGEVRTDRPDLGWLRYSLHARGGQPPVSHQSRVHTVSFQSNRQTDPGYLVLGDNNGPEALHASERGGVPGAHGERSDHERELSARTDDSMPIGVTPFHADRSQDDLNRMSRS
;
A
#
# COMPACT_ATOMS: atom_id res chain seq x y z
N MET A 1 -0.67 -9.45 45.86
CA MET A 1 0.54 -10.11 46.43
C MET A 1 0.91 -11.28 45.53
N SER A 2 2.19 -11.45 45.22
CA SER A 2 2.73 -12.57 44.44
C SER A 2 2.67 -13.91 45.21
N PRO A 3 2.96 -15.07 44.60
CA PRO A 3 2.96 -16.36 45.31
C PRO A 3 3.91 -16.44 46.52
N PRO A 4 5.17 -15.94 46.48
CA PRO A 4 6.04 -15.87 47.67
C PRO A 4 5.46 -14.99 48.79
N SER A 5 4.97 -13.79 48.45
CA SER A 5 4.29 -12.91 49.40
C SER A 5 3.05 -13.53 50.03
N GLN A 6 2.25 -14.28 49.28
CA GLN A 6 1.08 -14.99 49.81
C GLN A 6 1.45 -16.08 50.83
N ARG A 7 2.65 -16.65 50.73
CA ARG A 7 3.18 -17.62 51.70
C ARG A 7 3.29 -17.00 53.10
N LEU A 8 3.61 -15.71 53.21
CA LEU A 8 3.68 -15.02 54.51
C LEU A 8 2.33 -15.01 55.25
N ILE A 9 1.23 -14.87 54.50
CA ILE A 9 -0.13 -14.94 55.05
C ILE A 9 -0.43 -16.38 55.51
N GLN A 10 -0.01 -17.38 54.73
CA GLN A 10 -0.21 -18.80 55.05
C GLN A 10 0.59 -19.25 56.29
N LEU A 11 1.64 -18.52 56.66
CA LEU A 11 2.45 -18.77 57.86
C LEU A 11 1.84 -18.16 59.13
N LEU A 12 0.82 -17.30 59.01
CA LEU A 12 0.13 -16.73 60.16
C LEU A 12 -0.98 -17.65 60.68
N PRO A 13 -1.16 -17.76 62.01
CA PRO A 13 -2.34 -18.40 62.57
C PRO A 13 -3.62 -17.71 62.05
N GLY A 14 -4.59 -18.52 61.59
CA GLY A 14 -5.82 -18.02 60.97
C GLY A 14 -6.66 -17.08 61.84
N LEU A 15 -6.43 -17.06 63.17
CA LEU A 15 -7.04 -16.10 64.08
C LEU A 15 -6.68 -14.64 63.75
N TYR A 16 -5.44 -14.37 63.30
CA TYR A 16 -4.99 -13.01 63.00
C TYR A 16 -5.51 -12.52 61.65
N THR A 17 -5.57 -13.39 60.64
CA THR A 17 -6.15 -13.05 59.33
C THR A 17 -7.66 -12.81 59.43
N ALA A 18 -8.36 -13.60 60.26
CA ALA A 18 -9.78 -13.39 60.54
C ALA A 18 -10.03 -12.04 61.25
N ARG A 19 -9.18 -11.67 62.22
CA ARG A 19 -9.25 -10.36 62.88
C ARG A 19 -8.94 -9.20 61.95
N ASP A 20 -7.90 -9.30 61.12
CA ASP A 20 -7.51 -8.24 60.19
C ASP A 20 -8.59 -7.98 59.13
N SER A 21 -9.29 -9.03 58.67
CA SER A 21 -10.43 -8.89 57.74
C SER A 21 -11.62 -8.10 58.30
N THR A 22 -11.70 -7.95 59.63
CA THR A 22 -12.74 -7.14 60.30
C THR A 22 -12.34 -5.68 60.52
N LEU A 23 -11.06 -5.33 60.28
CA LEU A 23 -10.55 -3.97 60.42
C LEU A 23 -10.63 -3.24 59.08
N ALA A 24 -10.95 -1.94 59.12
CA ALA A 24 -10.85 -1.07 57.96
C ALA A 24 -9.40 -1.10 57.44
N ASP A 25 -9.23 -1.12 56.12
CA ASP A 25 -7.94 -1.08 55.44
C ASP A 25 -6.99 -2.28 55.60
N GLN A 26 -7.37 -3.33 56.35
CA GLN A 26 -6.57 -4.57 56.51
C GLN A 26 -5.08 -4.28 56.80
N PRO A 27 -4.76 -3.57 57.91
CA PRO A 27 -3.42 -3.05 58.17
C PRO A 27 -2.35 -4.14 58.29
N LEU A 28 -2.69 -5.33 58.80
CA LEU A 28 -1.75 -6.45 58.85
C LEU A 28 -1.47 -6.97 57.43
N LEU A 29 -2.48 -7.10 56.58
CA LEU A 29 -2.28 -7.44 55.17
C LEU A 29 -1.40 -6.41 54.45
N LYS A 30 -1.63 -5.10 54.67
CA LYS A 30 -0.79 -4.03 54.10
C LYS A 30 0.66 -4.13 54.58
N LEU A 31 0.89 -4.37 55.87
CA LEU A 31 2.24 -4.57 56.42
C LEU A 31 2.93 -5.80 55.82
N LEU A 32 2.22 -6.92 55.71
CA LEU A 32 2.75 -8.14 55.09
C LEU A 32 2.98 -7.97 53.59
N ALA A 33 2.19 -7.15 52.91
CA ALA A 33 2.42 -6.80 51.51
C ALA A 33 3.72 -6.01 51.34
N VAL A 34 4.01 -5.06 52.23
CA VAL A 34 5.27 -4.30 52.23
C VAL A 34 6.47 -5.21 52.54
N LEU A 35 6.38 -6.05 53.57
CA LEU A 35 7.45 -7.04 53.87
C LEU A 35 7.61 -8.08 52.76
N GLY A 36 6.51 -8.42 52.10
CA GLY A 36 6.48 -9.31 50.94
C GLY A 36 7.25 -8.75 49.74
N MET A 37 7.39 -7.42 49.60
CA MET A 37 8.15 -6.81 48.50
C MET A 37 9.63 -7.24 48.52
N GLU A 38 10.24 -7.32 49.70
CA GLU A 38 11.64 -7.77 49.85
C GLU A 38 11.78 -9.27 49.61
N LEU A 39 10.81 -10.08 50.07
CA LEU A 39 10.79 -11.51 49.79
C LEU A 39 10.61 -11.79 48.29
N ASP A 40 9.78 -11.00 47.61
CA ASP A 40 9.58 -11.06 46.17
C ASP A 40 10.82 -10.59 45.40
N ALA A 41 11.53 -9.58 45.89
CA ALA A 41 12.81 -9.15 45.33
C ALA A 41 13.87 -10.26 45.48
N PHE A 42 13.96 -10.88 46.65
CA PHE A 42 14.86 -12.00 46.91
C PHE A 42 14.53 -13.22 46.05
N SER A 43 13.26 -13.63 45.98
CA SER A 43 12.83 -14.76 45.13
C SER A 43 13.18 -14.49 43.67
N ARG A 44 12.92 -13.29 43.16
CA ARG A 44 13.31 -12.89 41.79
C ARG A 44 14.82 -12.88 41.60
N ALA A 45 15.61 -12.51 42.60
CA ALA A 45 17.06 -12.57 42.52
C ALA A 45 17.57 -14.01 42.45
N VAL A 46 16.95 -14.94 43.19
CA VAL A 46 17.25 -16.39 43.09
C VAL A 46 16.87 -16.93 41.71
N ASP A 47 15.67 -16.60 41.22
CA ASP A 47 15.24 -16.99 39.88
C ASP A 47 16.18 -16.42 38.80
N GLN A 48 16.62 -15.16 38.95
CA GLN A 48 17.58 -14.52 38.06
C GLN A 48 18.95 -15.20 38.11
N LEU A 49 19.46 -15.59 39.28
CA LEU A 49 20.71 -16.35 39.41
C LEU A 49 20.63 -17.71 38.71
N TRP A 50 19.47 -18.36 38.76
CA TRP A 50 19.23 -19.59 38.00
C TRP A 50 19.20 -19.33 36.49
N ASP A 51 18.52 -18.28 36.07
CA ASP A 51 18.47 -17.84 34.67
C ASP A 51 19.85 -17.41 34.13
N ASP A 52 20.73 -16.85 34.97
CA ASP A 52 22.09 -16.42 34.64
C ASP A 52 23.02 -17.57 34.20
N HIS A 53 22.64 -18.82 34.43
CA HIS A 53 23.35 -19.99 33.88
C HIS A 53 23.04 -20.25 32.40
N PHE A 54 21.98 -19.64 31.86
CA PHE A 54 21.52 -19.84 30.49
C PHE A 54 21.62 -18.53 29.71
N VAL A 55 22.47 -18.46 28.69
CA VAL A 55 22.78 -17.23 27.96
C VAL A 55 21.54 -16.49 27.42
N GLU A 56 20.49 -17.20 27.04
CA GLU A 56 19.24 -16.63 26.53
C GLU A 56 18.44 -15.87 27.60
N ARG A 57 18.56 -16.28 28.87
CA ARG A 57 17.84 -15.71 30.02
C ARG A 57 18.73 -14.90 30.97
N ALA A 58 20.04 -15.03 30.82
CA ALA A 58 21.01 -14.37 31.66
C ALA A 58 20.86 -12.85 31.62
N GLY A 59 21.00 -12.23 32.80
CA GLY A 59 21.04 -10.79 32.96
C GLY A 59 22.31 -10.20 32.31
N PRO A 60 22.28 -8.92 31.89
CA PRO A 60 23.43 -8.28 31.25
C PRO A 60 24.74 -8.37 32.04
N GLN A 61 24.66 -8.35 33.37
CA GLN A 61 25.84 -8.41 34.26
C GLN A 61 26.50 -9.80 34.29
N ALA A 62 25.76 -10.87 33.97
CA ALA A 62 26.30 -12.24 33.95
C ALA A 62 27.02 -12.56 32.63
N LEU A 63 26.72 -11.85 31.54
CA LEU A 63 27.28 -12.11 30.21
C LEU A 63 28.82 -12.02 30.15
N PRO A 64 29.48 -11.02 30.78
CA PRO A 64 30.94 -10.97 30.84
C PRO A 64 31.56 -12.17 31.56
N LEU A 65 30.92 -12.65 32.64
CA LEU A 65 31.40 -13.81 33.40
C LEU A 65 31.28 -15.10 32.60
N LEU A 66 30.15 -15.28 31.89
CA LEU A 66 29.97 -16.40 30.96
C LEU A 66 30.96 -16.34 29.79
N ALA A 67 31.24 -15.14 29.27
CA ALA A 67 32.22 -14.94 28.22
C ALA A 67 33.62 -15.33 28.70
N GLU A 68 34.02 -14.94 29.91
CA GLU A 68 35.30 -15.31 30.52
C GLU A 68 35.45 -16.84 30.65
N LEU A 69 34.41 -17.54 31.12
CA LEU A 69 34.40 -19.00 31.21
C LEU A 69 34.65 -19.68 29.86
N MET A 70 34.10 -19.10 28.79
CA MET A 70 34.23 -19.61 27.42
C MET A 70 35.50 -19.09 26.71
N GLY A 71 36.24 -18.19 27.35
CA GLY A 71 37.34 -17.43 26.78
C GLY A 71 36.93 -16.51 25.63
N ALA A 72 35.67 -16.10 25.53
CA ALA A 72 35.15 -15.23 24.48
C ALA A 72 35.47 -13.76 24.80
N ARG A 73 36.05 -13.05 23.82
CA ARG A 73 36.32 -11.61 23.95
C ARG A 73 35.06 -10.82 23.63
N LEU A 74 34.65 -9.91 24.51
CA LEU A 74 33.58 -8.94 24.30
C LEU A 74 34.20 -7.57 23.96
N LEU A 75 33.77 -6.91 22.88
CA LEU A 75 34.26 -5.58 22.50
C LEU A 75 33.19 -4.48 22.67
N THR A 76 31.94 -4.89 22.83
CA THR A 76 30.78 -4.01 23.04
C THR A 76 30.10 -4.32 24.38
N ASP A 77 29.44 -3.30 24.92
CA ASP A 77 28.60 -3.38 26.11
C ASP A 77 27.14 -3.76 25.75
N ASP A 78 26.81 -3.97 24.47
CA ASP A 78 25.46 -4.38 24.02
C ASP A 78 25.13 -5.84 24.43
N PRO A 79 24.14 -6.05 25.33
CA PRO A 79 23.76 -7.38 25.79
C PRO A 79 23.27 -8.31 24.67
N ARG A 80 22.71 -7.80 23.57
CA ARG A 80 22.25 -8.62 22.42
C ARG A 80 23.45 -9.25 21.72
N VAL A 81 24.46 -8.43 21.41
CA VAL A 81 25.71 -8.89 20.80
C VAL A 81 26.45 -9.83 21.74
N GLN A 82 26.58 -9.47 23.02
CA GLN A 82 27.26 -10.30 24.02
C GLN A 82 26.63 -11.69 24.14
N ARG A 83 25.30 -11.79 24.20
CA ARG A 83 24.59 -13.09 24.17
C ARG A 83 24.91 -13.87 22.90
N GLY A 84 24.86 -13.19 21.75
CA GLY A 84 25.18 -13.80 20.46
C GLY A 84 26.58 -14.38 20.39
N VAL A 85 27.56 -13.67 20.95
CA VAL A 85 28.96 -14.10 21.06
C VAL A 85 29.11 -15.29 22.00
N VAL A 86 28.58 -15.20 23.22
CA VAL A 86 28.70 -16.25 24.24
C VAL A 86 28.05 -17.55 23.77
N ALA A 87 26.84 -17.47 23.18
CA ALA A 87 26.09 -18.63 22.71
C ALA A 87 26.81 -19.40 21.58
N ARG A 88 27.57 -18.70 20.74
CA ARG A 88 28.17 -19.26 19.51
C ARG A 88 29.69 -19.43 19.58
N ALA A 89 30.35 -18.94 20.63
CA ALA A 89 31.81 -18.90 20.75
C ALA A 89 32.50 -20.23 20.42
N VAL A 90 32.01 -21.35 20.95
CA VAL A 90 32.59 -22.69 20.68
C VAL A 90 32.35 -23.12 19.22
N ALA A 91 31.16 -22.86 18.69
CA ALA A 91 30.82 -23.21 17.31
C ALA A 91 31.63 -22.41 16.28
N TRP A 92 31.89 -21.13 16.55
CA TRP A 92 32.74 -20.28 15.71
C TRP A 92 34.19 -20.72 15.75
N ARG A 93 34.74 -21.05 16.93
CA ARG A 93 36.12 -21.57 17.04
C ARG A 93 36.34 -22.86 16.26
N ARG A 94 35.36 -23.76 16.25
CA ARG A 94 35.44 -25.04 15.51
C ARG A 94 35.37 -24.87 13.98
N ARG A 95 34.82 -23.74 13.49
CA ARG A 95 34.60 -23.45 12.07
C ARG A 95 35.38 -22.21 11.59
N LYS A 96 36.34 -21.73 12.39
CA LYS A 96 37.14 -20.53 12.09
C LYS A 96 37.85 -20.68 10.76
N GLY A 97 37.83 -19.62 9.95
CA GLY A 97 38.41 -19.60 8.60
C GLY A 97 37.50 -20.09 7.47
N THR A 98 36.25 -20.48 7.74
CA THR A 98 35.26 -20.75 6.67
C THR A 98 34.41 -19.53 6.35
N LEU A 99 33.94 -19.40 5.09
CA LEU A 99 33.06 -18.30 4.64
C LEU A 99 31.79 -18.20 5.50
N ALA A 100 31.09 -19.32 5.68
CA ALA A 100 29.85 -19.36 6.45
C ALA A 100 30.05 -18.98 7.93
N SER A 101 31.18 -19.37 8.55
CA SER A 101 31.49 -18.95 9.92
C SER A 101 31.82 -17.47 9.98
N LEU A 102 32.53 -16.93 8.99
CA LEU A 102 32.86 -15.51 8.94
C LEU A 102 31.60 -14.65 8.75
N GLU A 103 30.74 -14.98 7.78
CA GLU A 103 29.44 -14.33 7.60
C GLU A 103 28.59 -14.36 8.88
N GLU A 104 28.51 -15.53 9.55
CA GLU A 104 27.77 -15.66 10.81
C GLU A 104 28.38 -14.81 11.93
N VAL A 105 29.70 -14.86 12.14
CA VAL A 105 30.39 -14.05 13.15
C VAL A 105 30.12 -12.58 12.90
N LEU A 106 30.43 -12.09 11.70
CA LEU A 106 30.33 -10.66 11.37
C LEU A 106 28.88 -10.17 11.49
N SER A 107 27.89 -10.96 11.04
CA SER A 107 26.50 -10.53 11.20
C SER A 107 26.02 -10.51 12.65
N VAL A 108 26.40 -11.49 13.45
CA VAL A 108 25.96 -11.55 14.85
C VAL A 108 26.64 -10.47 15.69
N THR A 109 27.89 -10.11 15.38
CA THR A 109 28.67 -9.15 16.20
C THR A 109 28.51 -7.71 15.76
N SER A 110 28.40 -7.44 14.45
CA SER A 110 28.22 -6.09 13.93
C SER A 110 26.75 -5.68 13.80
N LEU A 111 25.81 -6.62 13.95
CA LEU A 111 24.38 -6.45 13.67
C LEU A 111 24.06 -6.07 12.21
N TRP A 112 25.05 -6.10 11.31
CA TRP A 112 24.87 -5.92 9.88
C TRP A 112 24.98 -7.25 9.16
N ASP A 113 24.03 -7.54 8.29
CA ASP A 113 24.19 -8.70 7.42
C ASP A 113 25.45 -8.56 6.59
N ALA A 114 26.24 -9.63 6.61
CA ALA A 114 27.57 -9.71 6.03
C ALA A 114 27.57 -10.84 4.99
N GLU A 115 28.07 -10.51 3.81
CA GLU A 115 28.31 -11.45 2.71
C GLU A 115 29.82 -11.46 2.45
N VAL A 116 30.41 -12.65 2.40
CA VAL A 116 31.85 -12.80 2.14
C VAL A 116 32.05 -13.55 0.84
N ASP A 117 32.85 -12.97 -0.05
CA ASP A 117 33.27 -13.60 -1.29
C ASP A 117 34.78 -13.73 -1.39
N GLU A 118 35.21 -14.86 -1.95
CA GLU A 118 36.59 -15.06 -2.36
C GLU A 118 36.78 -14.35 -3.71
N SER A 119 37.48 -13.21 -3.71
CA SER A 119 37.55 -12.27 -4.83
C SER A 119 37.84 -12.90 -6.21
N PHE A 120 38.63 -13.98 -6.25
CA PHE A 120 38.94 -14.71 -7.49
C PHE A 120 37.72 -15.39 -8.14
N ARG A 121 36.65 -15.68 -7.39
CA ARG A 121 35.39 -16.25 -7.91
C ARG A 121 34.56 -15.23 -8.68
N SER A 122 34.71 -13.96 -8.31
CA SER A 122 34.04 -12.82 -8.91
C SER A 122 34.72 -12.30 -10.19
N LEU A 123 35.84 -12.89 -10.59
CA LEU A 123 36.53 -12.56 -11.84
C LEU A 123 35.79 -13.10 -13.07
N LEU A 124 35.83 -12.31 -14.16
CA LEU A 124 35.36 -12.71 -15.48
C LEU A 124 36.57 -13.10 -16.33
N GLU A 125 36.84 -14.39 -16.40
CA GLU A 125 37.85 -14.96 -17.29
C GLU A 125 37.23 -15.31 -18.65
N THR A 126 38.01 -15.23 -19.73
CA THR A 126 37.63 -15.86 -20.99
C THR A 126 37.57 -17.36 -20.77
N GLN A 127 36.39 -17.97 -20.98
CA GLN A 127 36.20 -19.41 -20.83
C GLN A 127 37.18 -20.15 -21.75
N ASP A 128 38.13 -20.88 -21.17
CA ASP A 128 38.92 -21.83 -21.94
C ASP A 128 37.96 -22.92 -22.45
N LEU A 129 37.92 -23.11 -23.77
CA LEU A 129 37.07 -24.11 -24.39
C LEU A 129 37.60 -25.54 -24.16
N ASN A 130 38.87 -25.67 -23.73
CA ASN A 130 39.47 -26.94 -23.32
C ASN A 130 39.18 -27.29 -21.85
N ASP A 131 38.91 -26.29 -21.00
CA ASP A 131 38.58 -26.48 -19.58
C ASP A 131 37.32 -25.69 -19.22
N LEU A 132 36.17 -26.26 -19.57
CA LEU A 132 34.86 -25.65 -19.30
C LEU A 132 34.61 -25.56 -17.79
N LEU A 133 34.35 -24.36 -17.28
CA LEU A 133 34.01 -24.10 -15.88
C LEU A 133 32.48 -23.81 -15.79
N PRO A 134 31.62 -24.85 -15.80
CA PRO A 134 30.17 -24.71 -15.97
C PRO A 134 29.47 -23.88 -14.88
N TRP A 135 30.11 -23.68 -13.73
CA TRP A 135 29.61 -22.81 -12.66
C TRP A 135 29.86 -21.30 -12.89
N ARG A 136 30.65 -20.91 -13.92
CA ARG A 136 31.01 -19.52 -14.22
C ARG A 136 30.20 -18.88 -15.38
N GLY A 137 29.47 -19.66 -16.20
CA GLY A 137 28.74 -19.13 -17.36
C GLY A 137 27.39 -18.47 -17.03
N ARG A 138 27.28 -17.13 -17.12
CA ARG A 138 26.01 -16.38 -16.94
C ARG A 138 25.89 -15.18 -17.89
N SER A 139 24.65 -14.73 -18.15
CA SER A 139 24.32 -13.58 -19.01
C SER A 139 24.43 -12.24 -18.25
N ALA A 140 24.94 -11.18 -18.91
CA ALA A 140 25.05 -9.84 -18.33
C ALA A 140 23.77 -9.01 -18.50
N VAL A 141 23.33 -8.31 -17.44
CA VAL A 141 22.18 -7.39 -17.45
C VAL A 141 22.68 -5.99 -17.76
N VAL A 142 22.44 -5.48 -18.98
CA VAL A 142 23.06 -4.23 -19.48
C VAL A 142 22.20 -2.98 -19.29
N TRP A 143 20.94 -3.12 -18.90
CA TRP A 143 19.99 -2.01 -18.72
C TRP A 143 19.94 -1.47 -17.29
N ASP A 144 20.65 -2.10 -16.37
CA ASP A 144 20.66 -1.70 -14.96
C ASP A 144 22.12 -1.53 -14.47
N PRO A 145 22.53 -0.32 -14.08
CA PRO A 145 23.90 -0.05 -13.65
C PRO A 145 24.32 -0.85 -12.40
N ILE A 146 23.38 -1.31 -11.56
CA ILE A 146 23.68 -2.11 -10.37
C ILE A 146 23.95 -3.57 -10.75
N GLY A 147 23.01 -4.22 -11.44
CA GLY A 147 23.17 -5.60 -11.91
C GLY A 147 24.26 -5.76 -12.96
N LEU A 148 24.62 -4.68 -13.65
CA LEU A 148 25.78 -4.63 -14.54
C LEU A 148 27.09 -4.56 -13.74
N ALA A 149 27.19 -3.72 -12.69
CA ALA A 149 28.42 -3.46 -11.95
C ALA A 149 28.68 -4.36 -10.73
N ASP A 150 27.70 -5.15 -10.29
CA ASP A 150 27.83 -6.03 -9.12
C ASP A 150 28.22 -7.46 -9.53
N PRO A 151 29.44 -7.93 -9.21
CA PRO A 151 29.89 -9.26 -9.57
C PRO A 151 29.14 -10.39 -8.84
N LEU A 152 28.34 -10.08 -7.82
CA LEU A 152 27.58 -11.01 -6.98
C LEU A 152 26.07 -10.99 -7.22
N THR A 153 25.56 -10.20 -8.16
CA THR A 153 24.16 -10.35 -8.66
C THR A 153 23.92 -11.71 -9.34
N ARG A 154 24.95 -12.59 -9.35
CA ARG A 154 24.97 -13.99 -9.80
C ARG A 154 24.08 -14.95 -8.99
N ARG A 155 22.89 -14.54 -8.56
CA ARG A 155 21.85 -15.46 -8.05
C ARG A 155 20.46 -15.23 -8.60
N SER A 156 20.26 -14.33 -9.57
CA SER A 156 18.99 -14.31 -10.29
C SER A 156 18.90 -15.55 -11.17
N PRO A 157 17.92 -16.44 -10.96
CA PRO A 157 17.61 -17.48 -11.92
C PRO A 157 17.31 -16.75 -13.21
N GLY A 158 18.19 -16.92 -14.20
CA GLY A 158 17.92 -16.43 -15.53
C GLY A 158 16.60 -17.05 -15.97
N ILE A 159 15.60 -16.21 -16.20
CA ILE A 159 14.43 -16.55 -17.01
C ILE A 159 13.63 -17.74 -16.45
N GLU A 160 12.77 -17.52 -15.44
CA GLU A 160 11.57 -18.36 -15.29
C GLU A 160 10.31 -17.53 -15.00
N ARG A 161 9.60 -17.24 -16.10
CA ARG A 161 8.13 -17.16 -16.26
C ARG A 161 7.36 -16.11 -15.41
N PRO A 162 7.00 -14.95 -16.01
CA PRO A 162 5.79 -14.24 -15.58
C PRO A 162 4.59 -15.18 -15.73
N ARG A 163 3.73 -15.28 -14.70
CA ARG A 163 2.47 -16.04 -14.73
C ARG A 163 1.57 -15.68 -15.92
N ASP A 164 1.75 -14.47 -16.46
CA ASP A 164 0.86 -13.87 -17.44
C ASP A 164 1.35 -14.11 -18.89
N GLY A 165 2.47 -14.82 -19.10
CA GLY A 165 2.99 -15.17 -20.43
C GLY A 165 3.52 -14.01 -21.29
N VAL A 166 3.33 -12.77 -20.85
CA VAL A 166 3.84 -11.57 -21.53
C VAL A 166 5.29 -11.34 -21.10
N VAL A 167 6.22 -11.60 -22.03
CA VAL A 167 7.61 -11.18 -21.91
C VAL A 167 7.65 -9.67 -22.15
N GLU A 168 7.40 -8.86 -21.12
CA GLU A 168 7.81 -7.47 -21.15
C GLU A 168 9.33 -7.46 -21.05
N ARG A 169 9.99 -7.37 -22.20
CA ARG A 169 11.36 -6.86 -22.24
C ARG A 169 11.30 -5.52 -21.49
N GLY A 170 12.09 -5.36 -20.43
CA GLY A 170 12.36 -4.04 -19.87
C GLY A 170 12.63 -3.06 -21.01
N PRO A 171 12.32 -1.75 -20.83
CA PRO A 171 12.24 -0.79 -21.92
C PRO A 171 13.42 -1.02 -22.87
N VAL A 172 13.15 -1.31 -24.15
CA VAL A 172 14.20 -1.38 -25.16
C VAL A 172 14.83 0.00 -25.17
N ILE A 173 16.00 0.10 -24.54
CA ILE A 173 16.78 1.32 -24.48
C ILE A 173 17.30 1.55 -25.90
N GLY A 174 16.50 2.25 -26.70
CA GLY A 174 16.87 2.73 -28.01
C GLY A 174 17.50 4.11 -27.91
N ILE A 175 18.50 4.35 -28.76
CA ILE A 175 18.97 5.68 -29.08
C ILE A 175 17.81 6.41 -29.77
N ALA A 176 17.37 7.56 -29.24
CA ALA A 176 16.31 8.33 -29.86
C ALA A 176 16.74 8.84 -31.27
N PRO A 177 15.81 9.12 -32.19
CA PRO A 177 16.16 9.62 -33.52
C PRO A 177 17.01 10.91 -33.42
N GLY A 178 18.24 10.88 -33.97
CA GLY A 178 19.18 12.00 -33.91
C GLY A 178 19.98 12.12 -32.61
N GLU A 179 19.72 11.25 -31.63
CA GLU A 179 20.52 11.13 -30.41
C GLU A 179 21.79 10.31 -30.71
N THR A 180 22.93 10.70 -30.13
CA THR A 180 24.14 9.87 -30.13
C THR A 180 24.08 8.84 -29.01
N LEU A 181 24.85 7.75 -29.10
CA LEU A 181 24.96 6.78 -28.00
C LEU A 181 25.33 7.48 -26.68
N ASP A 182 26.23 8.46 -26.71
CA ASP A 182 26.62 9.24 -25.53
C ASP A 182 25.47 10.08 -24.97
N GLN A 183 24.62 10.67 -25.82
CA GLN A 183 23.45 11.42 -25.38
C GLN A 183 22.37 10.49 -24.81
N ALA A 184 22.18 9.32 -25.42
CA ALA A 184 21.28 8.27 -24.90
C ALA A 184 21.75 7.81 -23.52
N LEU A 185 23.04 7.51 -23.36
CA LEU A 185 23.64 7.14 -22.08
C LEU A 185 23.57 8.28 -21.05
N ARG A 186 23.65 9.54 -21.47
CA ARG A 186 23.44 10.71 -20.59
C ARG A 186 22.00 10.85 -20.11
N ARG A 187 21.04 10.72 -21.02
CA ARG A 187 19.61 10.76 -20.72
C ARG A 187 19.18 9.63 -19.77
N LEU A 188 19.84 8.48 -19.85
CA LEU A 188 19.59 7.33 -18.98
C LEU A 188 20.31 7.41 -17.63
N GLY A 189 21.23 8.36 -17.45
CA GLY A 189 21.98 8.55 -16.22
C GLY A 189 23.51 8.73 -16.39
N SER A 190 23.93 9.70 -17.20
CA SER A 190 25.30 10.11 -17.59
C SER A 190 26.56 9.61 -16.84
N ALA A 191 27.40 9.01 -17.69
CA ALA A 191 28.82 9.31 -17.96
C ALA A 191 29.93 8.70 -17.10
N ASP A 192 29.76 8.42 -15.81
CA ASP A 192 30.84 7.81 -14.99
C ASP A 192 30.61 6.34 -14.64
N ALA A 193 29.72 5.68 -15.39
CA ALA A 193 29.85 4.25 -15.59
C ALA A 193 31.30 3.91 -16.03
N GLY A 194 31.99 4.74 -16.81
CA GLY A 194 33.40 4.50 -17.13
C GLY A 194 34.41 4.63 -15.98
N ARG A 195 34.14 5.42 -14.92
CA ARG A 195 35.13 5.68 -13.86
C ARG A 195 35.00 4.79 -12.62
N HIS A 196 33.80 4.27 -12.32
CA HIS A 196 33.70 3.12 -11.40
C HIS A 196 32.67 2.05 -11.76
N ALA A 197 31.90 2.16 -12.86
CA ALA A 197 31.28 0.96 -13.44
C ALA A 197 32.32 0.29 -14.35
N ALA A 198 33.23 -0.42 -13.71
CA ALA A 198 33.76 -1.59 -14.37
C ALA A 198 32.59 -2.56 -14.59
N SER A 199 31.93 -2.44 -15.72
CA SER A 199 31.22 -3.56 -16.28
C SER A 199 31.19 -3.43 -17.79
N PRO A 200 31.77 -4.39 -18.51
CA PRO A 200 32.01 -5.78 -18.14
C PRO A 200 33.49 -6.05 -17.78
N ARG A 201 33.74 -6.96 -16.83
CA ARG A 201 35.05 -7.61 -16.56
C ARG A 201 36.12 -6.67 -16.00
N THR A 202 36.31 -6.72 -14.69
CA THR A 202 37.39 -6.07 -13.98
C THR A 202 38.75 -6.27 -14.67
N LEU A 203 39.27 -5.22 -15.30
CA LEU A 203 40.71 -5.02 -15.40
C LEU A 203 41.16 -4.62 -14.00
N ASP A 204 41.88 -5.49 -13.31
CA ASP A 204 42.35 -5.24 -11.94
C ASP A 204 43.44 -4.17 -11.92
N LEU A 205 43.04 -2.91 -11.76
CA LEU A 205 43.95 -1.78 -11.60
C LEU A 205 44.32 -1.49 -10.13
N LEU A 206 43.64 -2.13 -9.16
CA LEU A 206 43.78 -1.85 -7.72
C LEU A 206 44.34 -3.03 -6.90
N GLY A 207 44.60 -4.19 -7.52
CA GLY A 207 45.13 -5.38 -6.89
C GLY A 207 44.11 -6.23 -6.12
N TRP A 208 42.80 -6.03 -6.34
CA TRP A 208 41.71 -6.71 -5.61
C TRP A 208 41.35 -8.07 -6.21
N ALA A 209 41.81 -8.39 -7.41
CA ALA A 209 41.55 -9.66 -8.11
C ALA A 209 42.49 -10.79 -7.68
N ARG A 210 43.22 -10.62 -6.58
CA ARG A 210 44.22 -11.59 -6.15
C ARG A 210 43.58 -12.66 -5.25
N PRO A 211 44.02 -13.92 -5.34
CA PRO A 211 43.48 -15.02 -4.53
C PRO A 211 43.71 -14.85 -3.02
N ASP A 212 44.53 -13.90 -2.59
CA ASP A 212 44.79 -13.53 -1.21
C ASP A 212 43.87 -12.41 -0.67
N VAL A 213 42.83 -12.00 -1.39
CA VAL A 213 41.86 -10.97 -0.92
C VAL A 213 40.46 -11.55 -0.70
N ALA A 214 39.86 -11.29 0.47
CA ALA A 214 38.46 -11.59 0.76
C ALA A 214 37.62 -10.30 0.76
N LEU A 215 36.57 -10.26 -0.07
CA LEU A 215 35.63 -9.15 -0.12
C LEU A 215 34.53 -9.37 0.93
N ILE A 216 34.36 -8.42 1.86
CA ILE A 216 33.37 -8.46 2.93
C ILE A 216 32.38 -7.32 2.70
N ARG A 217 31.17 -7.63 2.27
CA ARG A 217 30.09 -6.67 2.05
C ARG A 217 29.13 -6.66 3.22
N THR A 218 28.86 -5.49 3.75
CA THR A 218 27.90 -5.31 4.86
C THR A 218 26.79 -4.35 4.46
N ALA A 219 25.55 -4.67 4.81
CA ALA A 219 24.41 -3.76 4.65
C ALA A 219 24.29 -2.86 5.89
N ARG A 220 24.90 -1.67 5.84
CA ARG A 220 25.05 -0.77 7.00
C ARG A 220 23.91 0.24 7.12
N LEU A 221 22.66 -0.26 7.15
CA LEU A 221 21.46 0.56 7.24
C LEU A 221 20.62 0.24 8.47
N THR A 222 20.12 1.29 9.11
CA THR A 222 19.03 1.22 10.08
C THR A 222 17.73 1.60 9.37
N PRO A 223 16.75 0.69 9.24
CA PRO A 223 15.48 1.00 8.59
C PRO A 223 14.59 1.84 9.52
N VAL A 224 13.89 2.81 8.96
CA VAL A 224 12.83 3.59 9.60
C VAL A 224 11.52 3.30 8.88
N GLU A 225 10.46 3.04 9.64
CA GLU A 225 9.13 2.75 9.08
C GLU A 225 8.32 4.04 8.97
N LEU A 226 7.89 4.35 7.75
CA LEU A 226 6.91 5.38 7.48
C LEU A 226 5.57 4.65 7.31
N GLU A 227 4.63 4.87 8.23
CA GLU A 227 3.33 4.16 8.23
C GLU A 227 2.18 5.11 7.88
N GLU A 228 1.43 4.78 6.82
CA GLU A 228 0.25 5.52 6.36
C GLU A 228 0.50 7.02 6.12
N VAL A 229 1.73 7.37 5.72
CA VAL A 229 2.14 8.76 5.50
C VAL A 229 1.38 9.35 4.32
N THR A 230 0.77 10.51 4.54
CA THR A 230 0.15 11.29 3.46
C THR A 230 1.22 12.12 2.74
N PRO A 231 1.44 11.94 1.43
CA PRO A 231 2.38 12.76 0.67
C PRO A 231 2.03 14.24 0.79
N SER A 232 3.05 15.10 0.83
CA SER A 232 2.86 16.55 0.93
C SER A 232 2.27 17.18 -0.33
N THR A 233 2.62 16.66 -1.51
CA THR A 233 2.11 17.10 -2.81
C THR A 233 1.85 15.89 -3.71
N VAL A 234 0.72 15.93 -4.42
CA VAL A 234 0.40 14.98 -5.50
C VAL A 234 0.43 15.78 -6.80
N HIS A 235 1.43 15.52 -7.65
CA HIS A 235 1.63 16.17 -8.93
C HIS A 235 0.76 15.52 -10.00
N THR A 236 0.04 16.33 -10.78
CA THR A 236 -0.60 15.87 -12.02
C THR A 236 0.38 16.01 -13.18
N LEU A 237 0.68 14.89 -13.82
CA LEU A 237 1.59 14.79 -14.97
C LEU A 237 0.88 15.21 -16.27
N PRO A 238 1.63 15.60 -17.34
CA PRO A 238 1.03 16.02 -18.62
C PRO A 238 0.11 14.98 -19.28
N ASN A 239 0.29 13.70 -18.95
CA ASN A 239 -0.50 12.58 -19.45
C ASN A 239 -1.71 12.22 -18.55
N GLY A 240 -2.03 13.03 -17.53
CA GLY A 240 -3.14 12.79 -16.60
C GLY A 240 -2.75 12.07 -15.30
N TYR A 241 -1.62 11.35 -15.32
CA TYR A 241 -1.19 10.51 -14.20
C TYR A 241 -0.85 11.33 -12.95
N ARG A 242 -0.92 10.69 -11.77
CA ARG A 242 -0.65 11.33 -10.48
C ARG A 242 0.66 10.81 -9.90
N GLY A 243 1.65 11.67 -9.75
CA GLY A 243 2.95 11.36 -9.18
C GLY A 243 3.14 11.98 -7.79
N PHE A 244 3.85 11.32 -6.90
CA PHE A 244 4.22 11.88 -5.59
C PHE A 244 5.53 11.28 -5.09
N ARG A 245 6.16 11.95 -4.12
CA ARG A 245 7.34 11.44 -3.39
C ARG A 245 6.91 10.79 -2.07
N VAL A 246 7.63 9.75 -1.67
CA VAL A 246 7.38 9.00 -0.43
C VAL A 246 7.80 9.81 0.81
N ASP A 247 8.87 10.61 0.70
CA ASP A 247 9.32 11.47 1.80
C ASP A 247 8.25 12.53 2.12
N PRO A 248 7.85 12.69 3.40
CA PRO A 248 6.75 13.58 3.79
C PRO A 248 7.03 15.07 3.54
N LEU A 249 8.26 15.46 3.23
CA LEU A 249 8.65 16.84 2.89
C LEU A 249 8.81 17.07 1.38
N ASP A 250 8.28 16.17 0.55
CA ASP A 250 8.42 16.22 -0.92
C ASP A 250 9.87 16.17 -1.41
N ARG A 251 10.71 15.29 -0.86
CA ARG A 251 12.13 15.17 -1.25
C ARG A 251 12.44 13.83 -1.88
N ASP A 252 13.41 13.81 -2.78
CA ASP A 252 13.88 12.55 -3.35
C ASP A 252 14.74 11.80 -2.33
N GLY A 253 14.47 10.52 -2.15
CA GLY A 253 15.20 9.67 -1.23
C GLY A 253 15.10 8.20 -1.61
N PRO A 254 16.18 7.42 -1.49
CA PRO A 254 16.15 6.01 -1.82
C PRO A 254 15.28 5.23 -0.83
N LEU A 255 14.52 4.26 -1.35
CA LEU A 255 13.71 3.35 -0.54
C LEU A 255 14.57 2.17 -0.06
N VAL A 256 14.18 1.62 1.08
CA VAL A 256 14.79 0.43 1.70
C VAL A 256 13.73 -0.65 1.85
N TRP A 257 14.16 -1.90 1.86
CA TRP A 257 13.29 -3.04 2.13
C TRP A 257 14.00 -4.05 3.01
N LEU A 258 13.22 -4.88 3.70
CA LEU A 258 13.72 -6.01 4.48
C LEU A 258 13.78 -7.23 3.58
N LYS A 259 14.88 -7.38 2.85
CA LYS A 259 15.05 -8.49 1.91
C LYS A 259 15.17 -9.81 2.68
N PRO A 260 14.30 -10.81 2.45
CA PRO A 260 14.53 -12.16 2.95
C PRO A 260 15.84 -12.70 2.37
N LEU A 261 16.77 -13.08 3.22
CA LEU A 261 18.02 -13.68 2.84
C LEU A 261 17.81 -15.18 2.62
N GLU A 262 18.13 -15.65 1.41
CA GLU A 262 18.28 -17.08 1.16
C GLU A 262 19.45 -17.63 1.95
N ARG A 263 19.35 -18.89 2.39
CA ARG A 263 20.39 -19.51 3.18
C ARG A 263 21.66 -19.76 2.32
N PRO A 264 22.87 -19.60 2.89
CA PRO A 264 24.13 -19.86 2.17
C PRO A 264 24.23 -21.29 1.59
N ASP A 265 23.58 -22.28 2.21
CA ASP A 265 23.62 -23.70 1.84
C ASP A 265 22.87 -24.06 0.54
N LEU A 266 21.94 -23.22 0.08
CA LEU A 266 21.11 -23.50 -1.11
C LEU A 266 21.75 -23.10 -2.44
N THR A 267 22.93 -22.48 -2.42
CA THR A 267 23.47 -21.73 -3.57
C THR A 267 24.65 -22.38 -4.28
N GLY A 268 24.81 -23.68 -4.10
CA GLY A 268 25.74 -24.52 -4.87
C GLY A 268 27.06 -24.69 -4.15
N GLY A 269 27.16 -25.77 -3.40
CA GLY A 269 28.36 -26.17 -2.69
C GLY A 269 29.46 -26.69 -3.60
N LEU A 270 30.70 -26.27 -3.29
CA LEU A 270 31.91 -27.02 -3.61
C LEU A 270 32.76 -27.22 -2.35
N THR A 271 32.17 -27.62 -1.22
CA THR A 271 32.90 -28.25 -0.07
C THR A 271 31.97 -28.93 0.95
N ALA A 272 30.79 -29.41 0.54
CA ALA A 272 29.87 -30.12 1.45
C ALA A 272 30.43 -31.44 2.05
N ARG A 273 31.64 -31.87 1.69
CA ARG A 273 32.25 -33.09 2.22
C ARG A 273 32.82 -32.95 3.64
N HIS A 274 33.05 -31.73 4.16
CA HIS A 274 33.73 -31.51 5.44
C HIS A 274 33.02 -30.57 6.44
N GLU A 275 31.80 -30.12 6.16
CA GLU A 275 31.05 -29.27 7.09
C GLU A 275 30.03 -30.07 7.92
N PRO A 276 30.05 -29.98 9.27
CA PRO A 276 28.92 -30.44 10.06
C PRO A 276 27.69 -29.59 9.74
N ALA A 277 26.54 -30.24 9.60
CA ALA A 277 25.27 -29.57 9.30
C ALA A 277 25.01 -28.44 10.30
N PRO A 278 24.72 -27.20 9.84
CA PRO A 278 24.40 -26.12 10.75
C PRO A 278 23.11 -26.47 11.52
N PRO A 279 23.00 -26.10 12.81
CA PRO A 279 21.76 -26.26 13.55
C PRO A 279 20.65 -25.50 12.84
N SER A 280 19.51 -26.15 12.62
CA SER A 280 18.34 -25.55 12.00
C SER A 280 17.74 -24.50 12.94
N LEU A 281 17.97 -23.22 12.67
CA LEU A 281 17.20 -22.14 13.28
C LEU A 281 16.08 -21.73 12.33
N ALA A 282 14.85 -21.92 12.80
CA ALA A 282 13.61 -21.61 12.12
C ALA A 282 13.35 -20.10 12.15
N THR A 283 13.61 -19.44 11.03
CA THR A 283 13.02 -18.17 10.49
C THR A 283 13.99 -17.68 9.42
N GLY A 284 13.50 -17.25 8.26
CA GLY A 284 14.37 -16.61 7.26
C GLY A 284 14.94 -15.33 7.86
N ARG A 285 16.26 -15.15 7.82
CA ARG A 285 16.89 -13.87 8.20
C ARG A 285 16.49 -12.82 7.16
N THR A 286 16.34 -11.57 7.56
CA THR A 286 16.08 -10.44 6.66
C THR A 286 17.18 -9.40 6.80
N ALA A 287 17.55 -8.77 5.68
CA ALA A 287 18.51 -7.67 5.63
C ALA A 287 17.85 -6.36 5.23
N ALA A 288 18.15 -5.29 5.97
CA ALA A 288 17.82 -3.93 5.54
C ALA A 288 18.74 -3.52 4.39
N MET A 289 18.19 -3.46 3.18
CA MET A 289 18.94 -3.15 1.96
C MET A 289 18.24 -2.04 1.18
N LEU A 290 19.00 -1.30 0.36
CA LEU A 290 18.36 -0.42 -0.63
C LEU A 290 17.46 -1.26 -1.54
N LEU A 291 16.25 -0.78 -1.79
CA LEU A 291 15.35 -1.35 -2.78
C LEU A 291 15.92 -0.98 -4.15
N THR A 292 16.67 -1.89 -4.76
CA THR A 292 17.31 -1.60 -6.05
C THR A 292 16.28 -1.72 -7.19
N PRO A 293 16.45 -0.93 -8.27
CA PRO A 293 15.64 -1.11 -9.47
C PRO A 293 15.65 -2.55 -10.01
N THR A 294 16.81 -3.23 -9.94
CA THR A 294 16.98 -4.64 -10.33
C THR A 294 16.11 -5.56 -9.51
N ALA A 295 16.21 -5.48 -8.18
CA ALA A 295 15.51 -6.39 -7.29
C ALA A 295 14.00 -6.25 -7.48
N LEU A 296 13.54 -5.01 -7.67
CA LEU A 296 12.15 -4.73 -7.95
C LEU A 296 11.71 -5.17 -9.37
N ALA A 297 12.59 -5.08 -10.37
CA ALA A 297 12.30 -5.56 -11.72
C ALA A 297 12.28 -7.10 -11.83
N GLU A 298 13.09 -7.79 -11.02
CA GLU A 298 13.20 -9.25 -10.99
C GLU A 298 12.05 -9.91 -10.22
N ASP A 299 11.72 -9.39 -9.03
CA ASP A 299 10.70 -9.98 -8.16
C ASP A 299 9.95 -8.89 -7.37
N ALA A 300 9.16 -8.09 -8.11
CA ALA A 300 8.29 -7.08 -7.52
C ALA A 300 7.32 -7.67 -6.48
N ASP A 301 6.84 -8.89 -6.71
CA ASP A 301 5.91 -9.58 -5.82
C ASP A 301 6.58 -9.95 -4.48
N ALA A 302 7.89 -10.25 -4.47
CA ALA A 302 8.66 -10.38 -3.22
C ALA A 302 8.83 -9.04 -2.50
N ALA A 303 9.03 -7.93 -3.23
CA ALA A 303 9.10 -6.61 -2.62
C ALA A 303 7.76 -6.21 -1.97
N GLU A 304 6.63 -6.49 -2.64
CA GLU A 304 5.29 -6.32 -2.08
C GLU A 304 5.07 -7.21 -0.85
N ARG A 305 5.42 -8.50 -0.90
CA ARG A 305 5.31 -9.43 0.24
C ARG A 305 6.22 -9.07 1.41
N ALA A 306 7.37 -8.46 1.13
CA ALA A 306 8.29 -7.94 2.14
C ALA A 306 7.85 -6.56 2.67
N ASP A 307 6.66 -6.08 2.28
CA ASP A 307 6.07 -4.81 2.69
C ASP A 307 7.00 -3.62 2.38
N ALA A 308 7.78 -3.71 1.30
CA ALA A 308 8.75 -2.67 0.93
C ALA A 308 8.08 -1.30 0.70
N ILE A 309 6.90 -1.34 0.07
CA ILE A 309 6.04 -0.18 -0.15
C ILE A 309 4.59 -0.65 -0.25
N THR A 310 3.71 0.05 0.46
CA THR A 310 2.26 -0.07 0.39
C THR A 310 1.70 1.28 -0.06
N VAL A 311 0.86 1.28 -1.09
CA VAL A 311 0.22 2.50 -1.58
C VAL A 311 -1.28 2.30 -1.52
N SER A 312 -1.95 3.18 -0.78
CA SER A 312 -3.39 3.13 -0.56
C SER A 312 -4.06 4.41 -1.07
N VAL A 313 -5.30 4.28 -1.52
CA VAL A 313 -6.17 5.43 -1.84
C VAL A 313 -7.44 5.33 -1.02
N ASP A 314 -7.73 6.38 -0.25
CA ASP A 314 -8.85 6.42 0.71
C ASP A 314 -8.82 5.22 1.68
N GLY A 315 -7.62 4.77 2.08
CA GLY A 315 -7.42 3.61 2.96
C GLY A 315 -7.51 2.24 2.29
N ILE A 316 -7.76 2.17 0.98
CA ILE A 316 -7.76 0.90 0.23
C ILE A 316 -6.37 0.65 -0.38
N PRO A 317 -5.68 -0.43 -0.03
CA PRO A 317 -4.39 -0.76 -0.61
C PRO A 317 -4.53 -1.10 -2.09
N LEU A 318 -3.78 -0.41 -2.94
CA LEU A 318 -3.63 -0.72 -4.36
C LEU A 318 -2.49 -1.73 -4.57
N VAL A 319 -1.35 -1.52 -3.91
CA VAL A 319 -0.18 -2.42 -3.87
C VAL A 319 0.33 -2.52 -2.44
N GLY A 320 0.93 -3.66 -2.10
CA GLY A 320 1.36 -4.01 -0.74
C GLY A 320 0.61 -5.23 -0.20
N PRO A 321 1.00 -5.77 0.97
CA PRO A 321 0.32 -6.90 1.57
C PRO A 321 -1.15 -6.56 1.86
N GLU A 322 -2.08 -7.44 1.46
CA GLU A 322 -3.49 -7.30 1.86
C GLU A 322 -3.57 -7.29 3.39
N ALA A 323 -4.34 -6.34 3.95
CA ALA A 323 -4.70 -6.38 5.36
C ALA A 323 -5.32 -7.74 5.68
N LEU A 324 -4.87 -8.37 6.78
CA LEU A 324 -5.33 -9.70 7.20
C LEU A 324 -6.86 -9.82 7.08
N PRO A 325 -7.39 -10.92 6.49
CA PRO A 325 -8.82 -11.04 6.26
C PRO A 325 -9.56 -10.99 7.61
N LEU A 326 -10.41 -9.98 7.77
CA LEU A 326 -11.29 -9.83 8.92
C LEU A 326 -12.22 -11.05 9.03
N LEU A 327 -12.58 -11.43 10.25
CA LEU A 327 -13.50 -12.53 10.53
C LEU A 327 -14.84 -12.32 9.79
N ARG A 328 -15.39 -13.40 9.22
CA ARG A 328 -16.70 -13.38 8.53
C ARG A 328 -17.80 -12.93 9.49
N GLY A 329 -18.53 -11.88 9.14
CA GLY A 329 -19.64 -11.31 9.91
C GLY A 329 -20.11 -9.97 9.32
N PRO A 330 -21.25 -9.41 9.77
CA PRO A 330 -21.67 -8.07 9.40
C PRO A 330 -20.66 -7.03 9.91
N LEU A 331 -20.44 -5.97 9.14
CA LEU A 331 -19.52 -4.88 9.49
C LEU A 331 -20.16 -4.02 10.59
N PRO A 332 -19.62 -3.98 11.82
CA PRO A 332 -20.13 -3.07 12.85
C PRO A 332 -19.89 -1.63 12.45
N THR A 333 -20.80 -0.71 12.79
CA THR A 333 -20.56 0.71 12.53
C THR A 333 -19.60 1.34 13.55
N ALA A 334 -18.99 2.44 13.15
CA ALA A 334 -18.17 3.31 13.99
C ALA A 334 -18.31 4.76 13.46
N PRO A 335 -17.95 5.79 14.26
CA PRO A 335 -17.87 7.16 13.78
C PRO A 335 -17.11 7.26 12.45
N VAL A 336 -17.64 8.02 11.49
CA VAL A 336 -17.06 8.09 10.14
C VAL A 336 -15.63 8.64 10.17
N GLY A 337 -15.39 9.66 11.00
CA GLY A 337 -14.11 10.35 11.09
C GLY A 337 -14.05 11.60 10.18
N PRO A 338 -12.93 12.34 10.19
CA PRO A 338 -12.86 13.66 9.57
C PRO A 338 -12.65 13.67 8.05
N ALA A 339 -12.40 12.50 7.44
CA ALA A 339 -12.25 12.34 5.98
C ALA A 339 -13.35 11.45 5.39
N PRO A 340 -14.63 11.89 5.43
CA PRO A 340 -15.76 11.11 4.96
C PRO A 340 -15.64 10.81 3.47
N THR A 341 -15.63 9.51 3.13
CA THR A 341 -15.62 9.01 1.76
C THR A 341 -16.85 8.17 1.53
N LEU A 342 -17.51 8.36 0.39
CA LEU A 342 -18.56 7.48 -0.14
C LEU A 342 -18.56 7.66 -1.66
N ARG A 343 -18.21 6.64 -2.44
CA ARG A 343 -18.14 6.73 -3.91
C ARG A 343 -18.00 5.35 -4.57
N PHE A 344 -18.24 5.26 -5.87
CA PHE A 344 -17.72 4.14 -6.66
C PHE A 344 -16.19 4.21 -6.75
N ALA A 345 -15.55 3.04 -6.73
CA ALA A 345 -14.11 2.93 -6.87
C ALA A 345 -13.66 3.29 -8.30
N ASP A 346 -14.44 2.86 -9.30
CA ASP A 346 -14.30 3.16 -10.72
C ASP A 346 -15.09 4.43 -11.10
N ARG A 347 -14.38 5.47 -11.53
CA ARG A 347 -14.96 6.78 -11.93
C ARG A 347 -15.73 6.76 -13.25
N GLY A 348 -15.57 5.71 -14.05
CA GLY A 348 -16.39 5.51 -15.25
C GLY A 348 -17.86 5.23 -14.93
N ARG A 349 -18.21 5.12 -13.63
CA ARG A 349 -19.53 4.82 -13.11
C ARG A 349 -20.09 6.00 -12.33
N PRO A 350 -21.39 6.30 -12.46
CA PRO A 350 -22.36 5.63 -13.33
C PRO A 350 -22.15 5.94 -14.83
N SER A 351 -23.01 5.41 -15.71
CA SER A 351 -22.95 5.67 -17.15
C SER A 351 -23.09 7.18 -17.45
N PRO A 352 -22.49 7.73 -18.52
CA PRO A 352 -22.67 9.15 -18.87
C PRO A 352 -24.15 9.50 -19.04
N GLY A 353 -24.64 10.51 -18.31
CA GLY A 353 -26.05 10.93 -18.31
C GLY A 353 -26.93 10.27 -17.25
N ASP A 354 -26.41 9.30 -16.49
CA ASP A 354 -27.10 8.74 -15.32
C ASP A 354 -26.69 9.47 -14.03
N THR A 355 -27.63 9.54 -13.09
CA THR A 355 -27.39 9.99 -11.72
C THR A 355 -27.78 8.89 -10.75
N TRP A 356 -26.87 8.54 -9.85
CA TRP A 356 -27.08 7.52 -8.81
C TRP A 356 -26.84 8.12 -7.43
N ARG A 357 -27.56 7.65 -6.42
CA ARG A 357 -27.36 8.04 -5.02
C ARG A 357 -26.91 6.83 -4.21
N LEU A 358 -25.82 7.01 -3.47
CA LEU A 358 -25.38 6.07 -2.44
C LEU A 358 -25.63 6.68 -1.07
N THR A 359 -26.19 5.89 -0.17
CA THR A 359 -26.36 6.28 1.23
C THR A 359 -25.84 5.17 2.15
N LEU A 360 -24.83 5.50 2.96
CA LEU A 360 -24.32 4.63 4.02
C LEU A 360 -25.21 4.78 5.26
N LEU A 361 -25.69 3.65 5.77
CA LEU A 361 -26.61 3.55 6.88
C LEU A 361 -25.98 2.79 8.05
N ALA A 362 -26.27 3.24 9.27
CA ALA A 362 -26.20 2.43 10.47
C ALA A 362 -27.53 1.69 10.66
N ALA A 363 -27.52 0.40 10.37
CA ALA A 363 -28.68 -0.47 10.39
C ALA A 363 -28.87 -1.18 11.73
N ARG A 364 -30.12 -1.21 12.20
CA ARG A 364 -30.67 -2.12 13.23
C ARG A 364 -31.83 -2.91 12.63
N GLU A 365 -32.35 -3.91 13.35
CA GLU A 365 -33.49 -4.72 12.90
C GLU A 365 -34.68 -3.88 12.40
N ASN A 366 -34.99 -2.77 13.09
CA ASN A 366 -36.20 -1.97 12.84
C ASN A 366 -35.93 -0.48 12.54
N SER A 367 -34.67 -0.03 12.45
CA SER A 367 -34.34 1.37 12.22
C SER A 367 -33.03 1.52 11.47
N ASP A 368 -33.00 2.40 10.48
CA ASP A 368 -31.77 2.80 9.79
C ASP A 368 -31.48 4.28 10.09
N THR A 369 -30.24 4.59 10.42
CA THR A 369 -29.75 5.96 10.60
C THR A 369 -28.78 6.29 9.48
N VAL A 370 -28.98 7.42 8.79
CA VAL A 370 -28.07 7.87 7.74
C VAL A 370 -26.75 8.31 8.36
N LEU A 371 -25.64 7.84 7.80
CA LEU A 371 -24.29 8.30 8.16
C LEU A 371 -23.74 9.21 7.07
N LEU A 372 -23.70 8.71 5.83
CA LEU A 372 -23.17 9.41 4.67
C LEU A 372 -24.14 9.29 3.51
N SER A 373 -24.24 10.33 2.68
CA SER A 373 -24.98 10.27 1.42
C SER A 373 -24.24 11.05 0.33
N THR A 374 -24.32 10.57 -0.90
CA THR A 374 -23.70 11.23 -2.05
C THR A 374 -24.48 10.97 -3.31
N GLU A 375 -24.55 11.96 -4.19
CA GLU A 375 -25.04 11.81 -5.56
C GLU A 375 -23.84 11.73 -6.52
N LEU A 376 -23.92 10.78 -7.44
CA LEU A 376 -22.83 10.35 -8.30
C LEU A 376 -23.25 10.55 -9.76
N THR A 377 -22.37 11.19 -10.51
CA THR A 377 -22.46 11.34 -11.97
C THR A 377 -21.13 10.93 -12.62
N SER A 378 -21.18 10.48 -13.87
CA SER A 378 -20.01 9.92 -14.54
C SER A 378 -18.85 10.92 -14.61
N GLY A 379 -17.66 10.53 -14.13
CA GLY A 379 -16.44 11.35 -14.19
C GLY A 379 -16.39 12.58 -13.28
N ALA A 380 -17.43 12.88 -12.51
CA ALA A 380 -17.46 14.02 -11.59
C ALA A 380 -16.75 13.71 -10.26
N LEU A 381 -16.30 14.77 -9.57
CA LEU A 381 -15.96 14.69 -8.15
C LEU A 381 -17.26 14.74 -7.35
N ASN A 382 -17.40 13.84 -6.38
CA ASN A 382 -18.61 13.73 -5.57
C ASN A 382 -18.46 14.51 -4.28
N THR A 383 -19.53 15.17 -3.84
CA THR A 383 -19.61 15.75 -2.49
C THR A 383 -20.29 14.74 -1.59
N VAL A 384 -19.67 14.45 -0.44
CA VAL A 384 -20.24 13.56 0.57
C VAL A 384 -20.96 14.41 1.63
N THR A 385 -22.26 14.21 1.76
CA THR A 385 -23.07 14.79 2.82
C THR A 385 -22.93 13.92 4.06
N VAL A 386 -22.51 14.54 5.18
CA VAL A 386 -22.33 13.87 6.47
C VAL A 386 -23.53 14.18 7.37
N ALA A 387 -24.18 13.14 7.89
CA ALA A 387 -25.29 13.31 8.81
C ALA A 387 -24.81 13.76 10.21
N PRO A 388 -25.62 14.49 10.99
CA PRO A 388 -25.27 14.89 12.37
C PRO A 388 -24.89 13.72 13.28
N GLU A 389 -25.47 12.54 13.05
CA GLU A 389 -25.26 11.31 13.81
C GLU A 389 -24.01 10.54 13.36
N ALA A 390 -23.40 10.91 12.22
CA ALA A 390 -22.33 10.14 11.58
C ALA A 390 -21.06 9.97 12.42
N ASN A 391 -20.83 10.89 13.37
CA ASN A 391 -19.67 10.86 14.26
C ASN A 391 -20.03 10.44 15.70
N GLN A 392 -21.24 9.90 15.91
CA GLN A 392 -21.66 9.37 17.21
C GLN A 392 -21.43 7.85 17.26
N LEU A 393 -21.13 7.32 18.45
CA LEU A 393 -20.98 5.88 18.64
C LEU A 393 -22.37 5.21 18.73
N LEU A 394 -22.81 4.59 17.63
CA LEU A 394 -24.12 3.94 17.53
C LEU A 394 -24.02 2.44 17.84
N GLY A 395 -23.92 2.09 19.13
CA GLY A 395 -23.75 0.70 19.59
C GLY A 395 -24.80 -0.27 19.03
N GLY A 396 -24.37 -1.49 18.70
CA GLY A 396 -25.23 -2.57 18.20
C GLY A 396 -25.79 -2.37 16.79
N THR A 397 -25.18 -1.50 15.98
CA THR A 397 -25.58 -1.28 14.58
C THR A 397 -24.56 -1.88 13.61
N THR A 398 -25.02 -2.20 12.40
CA THR A 398 -24.19 -2.74 11.32
C THR A 398 -24.25 -1.82 10.09
N ALA A 399 -23.21 -1.81 9.27
CA ALA A 399 -23.17 -0.98 8.08
C ALA A 399 -24.07 -1.56 6.98
N ALA A 400 -24.88 -0.70 6.36
CA ALA A 400 -25.67 -1.04 5.18
C ALA A 400 -25.53 0.07 4.12
N LEU A 401 -25.69 -0.30 2.85
CA LEU A 401 -25.67 0.60 1.70
C LEU A 401 -27.04 0.62 1.04
N LEU A 402 -27.65 1.79 0.96
CA LEU A 402 -28.81 2.07 0.13
C LEU A 402 -28.32 2.63 -1.20
N VAL A 403 -28.73 1.99 -2.29
CA VAL A 403 -28.33 2.33 -3.67
C VAL A 403 -29.58 2.67 -4.46
N GLU A 404 -29.63 3.88 -5.02
CA GLU A 404 -30.79 4.41 -5.74
C GLU A 404 -30.34 4.94 -7.10
N ARG A 405 -31.16 4.74 -8.14
CA ARG A 405 -30.99 5.43 -9.42
C ARG A 405 -31.89 6.65 -9.44
N VAL A 406 -31.30 7.84 -9.34
CA VAL A 406 -32.04 9.11 -9.32
C VAL A 406 -32.53 9.48 -10.72
N SER A 407 -31.70 9.26 -11.74
CA SER A 407 -32.07 9.51 -13.13
C SER A 407 -31.30 8.61 -14.09
N GLY A 408 -31.85 8.41 -15.28
CA GLY A 408 -31.18 7.68 -16.36
C GLY A 408 -32.16 7.36 -17.48
N GLU A 409 -31.71 7.50 -18.71
CA GLU A 409 -32.57 7.38 -19.90
C GLU A 409 -32.04 6.27 -20.84
N PRO A 410 -32.92 5.65 -21.64
CA PRO A 410 -32.51 4.83 -22.77
C PRO A 410 -31.60 5.59 -23.73
N ARG A 411 -30.72 4.88 -24.43
CA ARG A 411 -29.65 5.50 -25.24
C ARG A 411 -29.62 4.94 -26.65
N LEU A 412 -29.14 5.74 -27.58
CA LEU A 412 -28.84 5.28 -28.93
C LEU A 412 -27.47 5.76 -29.37
N ARG A 413 -26.79 4.91 -30.13
CA ARG A 413 -25.58 5.22 -30.89
C ARG A 413 -25.97 5.41 -32.35
N ASP A 414 -25.70 6.59 -32.90
CA ASP A 414 -26.01 6.90 -34.28
C ASP A 414 -25.00 6.26 -35.25
N VAL A 415 -25.28 6.33 -36.54
CA VAL A 415 -24.44 5.75 -37.61
C VAL A 415 -23.05 6.40 -37.64
N ASP A 416 -22.96 7.69 -37.27
CA ASP A 416 -21.71 8.43 -37.16
C ASP A 416 -20.91 8.15 -35.88
N GLY A 417 -21.47 7.35 -34.95
CA GLY A 417 -20.87 7.02 -33.66
C GLY A 417 -21.20 7.98 -32.52
N SER A 418 -22.01 9.01 -32.75
CA SER A 418 -22.48 9.89 -31.68
C SER A 418 -23.50 9.20 -30.78
N TRP A 419 -23.50 9.56 -29.49
CA TRP A 419 -24.42 9.02 -28.49
C TRP A 419 -25.44 10.06 -28.06
N ARG A 420 -26.71 9.68 -28.02
CA ARG A 420 -27.82 10.54 -27.56
C ARG A 420 -28.89 9.76 -26.80
N THR A 421 -29.80 10.47 -26.16
CA THR A 421 -30.97 9.90 -25.48
C THR A 421 -31.98 9.36 -26.50
N LEU A 422 -32.54 8.19 -26.22
CA LEU A 422 -33.64 7.59 -26.98
C LEU A 422 -34.97 8.00 -26.33
N ALA A 423 -35.86 8.62 -27.09
CA ALA A 423 -37.14 9.19 -26.64
C ALA A 423 -38.28 8.16 -26.47
N ALA A 424 -37.95 6.87 -26.41
CA ALA A 424 -38.92 5.78 -26.29
C ALA A 424 -39.65 5.70 -24.94
N GLY A 425 -39.17 6.44 -23.93
CA GLY A 425 -39.63 6.33 -22.54
C GLY A 425 -39.24 5.00 -21.88
N LEU A 426 -39.67 4.81 -20.64
CA LEU A 426 -39.38 3.60 -19.85
C LEU A 426 -40.43 2.50 -20.07
N ARG A 427 -40.04 1.26 -19.78
CA ARG A 427 -40.96 0.11 -19.69
C ARG A 427 -42.18 0.38 -18.81
N GLN A 428 -43.31 -0.25 -19.13
CA GLN A 428 -44.52 -0.20 -18.30
C GLN A 428 -44.67 -1.43 -17.39
N GLY A 429 -43.95 -2.52 -17.68
CA GLY A 429 -43.85 -3.71 -16.83
C GLY A 429 -42.50 -4.42 -16.97
N PRO A 430 -42.18 -5.39 -16.10
CA PRO A 430 -40.93 -6.14 -16.15
C PRO A 430 -40.78 -6.92 -17.47
N PRO A 431 -39.65 -6.79 -18.18
CA PRO A 431 -39.41 -7.48 -19.43
C PRO A 431 -39.22 -8.98 -19.23
N ARG A 432 -39.85 -9.78 -20.11
CA ARG A 432 -39.75 -11.25 -20.14
C ARG A 432 -38.95 -11.76 -21.33
N SER A 433 -38.70 -10.93 -22.34
CA SER A 433 -37.91 -11.29 -23.52
C SER A 433 -36.79 -10.30 -23.84
N ASN A 434 -35.92 -10.67 -24.79
CA ASN A 434 -35.09 -9.70 -25.52
C ASN A 434 -35.96 -8.78 -26.39
N ALA A 435 -35.44 -7.60 -26.73
CA ALA A 435 -35.99 -6.71 -27.73
C ALA A 435 -35.58 -7.16 -29.13
N VAL A 436 -36.48 -6.98 -30.10
CA VAL A 436 -36.24 -7.29 -31.51
C VAL A 436 -36.77 -6.19 -32.42
N ARG A 437 -36.15 -6.04 -33.60
CA ARG A 437 -36.62 -5.14 -34.66
C ARG A 437 -37.56 -5.89 -35.59
N VAL A 438 -38.77 -5.38 -35.78
CA VAL A 438 -39.81 -5.90 -36.69
C VAL A 438 -40.29 -4.79 -37.61
N ASP A 439 -40.51 -5.08 -38.89
CA ASP A 439 -41.08 -4.13 -39.83
C ASP A 439 -42.60 -4.30 -39.87
N LEU A 440 -43.34 -3.25 -39.48
CA LEU A 440 -44.80 -3.22 -39.50
C LEU A 440 -45.26 -2.18 -40.52
N SER A 441 -45.91 -2.64 -41.59
CA SER A 441 -46.43 -1.77 -42.66
C SER A 441 -45.37 -0.83 -43.27
N GLY A 442 -44.11 -1.27 -43.32
CA GLY A 442 -42.99 -0.50 -43.87
C GLY A 442 -42.28 0.42 -42.87
N THR A 443 -42.73 0.48 -41.62
CA THR A 443 -42.08 1.23 -40.54
C THR A 443 -41.28 0.28 -39.65
N PRO A 444 -40.05 0.64 -39.23
CA PRO A 444 -39.28 -0.16 -38.29
C PRO A 444 -39.82 0.04 -36.86
N TRP A 445 -40.21 -1.04 -36.22
CA TRP A 445 -40.64 -1.07 -34.82
C TRP A 445 -39.67 -1.89 -33.98
N VAL A 446 -39.53 -1.51 -32.72
CA VAL A 446 -38.92 -2.36 -31.69
C VAL A 446 -40.05 -2.99 -30.88
N ALA A 447 -39.95 -4.29 -30.63
CA ALA A 447 -40.93 -5.04 -29.85
C ALA A 447 -40.27 -5.98 -28.82
N ARG A 448 -40.95 -6.18 -27.68
CA ARG A 448 -40.60 -7.18 -26.66
C ARG A 448 -41.85 -7.65 -25.91
N ILE A 449 -41.69 -8.70 -25.11
CA ILE A 449 -42.72 -9.18 -24.20
C ILE A 449 -42.44 -8.65 -22.79
N GLU A 450 -43.44 -8.05 -22.17
CA GLU A 450 -43.45 -7.62 -20.77
C GLU A 450 -44.48 -8.43 -19.97
N GLN A 451 -44.33 -8.44 -18.65
CA GLN A 451 -45.32 -8.98 -17.73
C GLN A 451 -46.08 -7.85 -17.04
N HIS A 452 -47.39 -7.99 -16.91
CA HIS A 452 -48.21 -7.06 -16.15
C HIS A 452 -48.02 -7.27 -14.64
N LEU A 453 -47.82 -6.17 -13.91
CA LEU A 453 -47.52 -6.22 -12.48
C LEU A 453 -48.72 -6.71 -11.62
N ALA A 454 -49.96 -6.40 -12.01
CA ALA A 454 -51.12 -6.66 -11.15
C ALA A 454 -51.64 -8.10 -11.22
N ASP A 455 -51.63 -8.71 -12.40
CA ASP A 455 -52.21 -10.04 -12.65
C ASP A 455 -51.22 -11.05 -13.27
N GLY A 456 -50.01 -10.61 -13.64
CA GLY A 456 -48.98 -11.46 -14.22
C GLY A 456 -49.14 -11.76 -15.71
N SER A 457 -50.15 -11.20 -16.41
CA SER A 457 -50.37 -11.46 -17.84
C SER A 457 -49.20 -11.03 -18.72
N LEU A 458 -49.02 -11.68 -19.87
CA LEU A 458 -48.02 -11.27 -20.86
C LEU A 458 -48.57 -10.18 -21.79
N ARG A 459 -47.74 -9.19 -22.09
CA ARG A 459 -48.08 -8.05 -22.95
C ARG A 459 -47.03 -7.86 -24.03
N LEU A 460 -47.47 -7.44 -25.22
CA LEU A 460 -46.59 -6.93 -26.26
C LEU A 460 -46.31 -5.46 -25.99
N ALA A 461 -45.06 -5.13 -25.69
CA ALA A 461 -44.59 -3.75 -25.62
C ALA A 461 -43.83 -3.44 -26.91
N ARG A 462 -44.13 -2.29 -27.53
CA ARG A 462 -43.49 -1.89 -28.79
C ARG A 462 -43.47 -0.38 -28.99
N PHE A 463 -42.55 0.10 -29.80
CA PHE A 463 -42.52 1.49 -30.23
C PHE A 463 -42.00 1.67 -31.65
N ASP A 464 -42.38 2.78 -32.28
CA ASP A 464 -41.89 3.19 -33.60
C ASP A 464 -40.44 3.69 -33.50
N ALA A 465 -39.52 3.02 -34.22
CA ALA A 465 -38.09 3.31 -34.19
C ALA A 465 -37.62 4.19 -35.37
N SER A 466 -38.54 4.74 -36.18
CA SER A 466 -38.21 5.61 -37.32
C SER A 466 -37.59 6.95 -36.88
N ALA A 467 -38.05 7.54 -35.78
CA ALA A 467 -37.54 8.81 -35.21
C ALA A 467 -37.30 8.66 -33.70
N ASP A 468 -36.03 8.60 -33.26
CA ASP A 468 -35.52 8.50 -31.87
C ASP A 468 -36.30 7.63 -30.86
N GLY A 469 -37.28 6.83 -31.30
CA GLY A 469 -38.27 6.13 -30.47
C GLY A 469 -39.48 7.00 -30.12
N ALA A 470 -40.69 6.50 -30.40
CA ALA A 470 -41.93 6.98 -29.76
C ALA A 470 -42.15 6.28 -28.39
N PRO A 471 -43.02 6.79 -27.49
CA PRO A 471 -43.32 6.13 -26.22
C PRO A 471 -43.75 4.66 -26.40
N TRP A 472 -43.36 3.79 -25.47
CA TRP A 472 -43.83 2.40 -25.42
C TRP A 472 -45.36 2.30 -25.50
N GLN A 473 -45.83 1.55 -26.49
CA GLN A 473 -47.22 1.14 -26.67
C GLN A 473 -47.37 -0.30 -26.22
N VAL A 474 -48.37 -0.56 -25.37
CA VAL A 474 -48.57 -1.87 -24.76
C VAL A 474 -49.92 -2.43 -25.19
N ALA A 475 -49.92 -3.70 -25.60
CA ALA A 475 -51.12 -4.46 -25.96
C ALA A 475 -51.15 -5.81 -25.25
N GLU A 476 -52.29 -6.19 -24.68
CA GLU A 476 -52.48 -7.50 -24.05
C GLU A 476 -52.35 -8.61 -25.07
N LEU A 477 -51.60 -9.67 -24.73
CA LEU A 477 -51.47 -10.85 -25.59
C LEU A 477 -52.63 -11.81 -25.33
N GLY A 478 -53.41 -12.09 -26.37
CA GLY A 478 -54.44 -13.11 -26.37
C GLY A 478 -53.95 -14.46 -26.92
N GLY A 479 -54.76 -15.51 -26.76
CA GLY A 479 -54.54 -16.81 -27.39
C GLY A 479 -53.79 -17.83 -26.52
N ALA A 480 -53.20 -18.84 -27.17
CA ALA A 480 -52.51 -19.94 -26.50
C ALA A 480 -51.04 -19.58 -26.26
N LEU A 481 -50.76 -18.90 -25.16
CA LEU A 481 -49.41 -18.47 -24.77
C LEU A 481 -48.66 -19.53 -23.95
N PRO A 482 -47.32 -19.44 -23.85
CA PRO A 482 -46.56 -20.27 -22.91
C PRO A 482 -47.03 -20.07 -21.46
N PRO A 483 -46.89 -21.10 -20.60
CA PRO A 483 -47.21 -20.98 -19.20
C PRO A 483 -46.30 -19.98 -18.48
N ASP A 484 -46.79 -19.40 -17.39
CA ASP A 484 -46.02 -18.47 -16.56
C ASP A 484 -44.72 -19.13 -16.06
N GLY A 485 -43.58 -18.55 -16.44
CA GLY A 485 -42.25 -19.09 -16.13
C GLY A 485 -41.13 -18.15 -16.59
N PRO A 486 -39.93 -18.23 -16.00
CA PRO A 486 -38.86 -17.25 -16.24
C PRO A 486 -38.35 -17.31 -17.68
N GLY A 487 -38.10 -16.12 -18.25
CA GLY A 487 -37.29 -15.88 -19.46
C GLY A 487 -37.80 -16.46 -20.79
N MET A 488 -37.98 -15.58 -21.78
CA MET A 488 -38.39 -15.88 -23.16
C MET A 488 -37.36 -15.33 -24.14
N SER A 489 -37.32 -15.85 -25.36
CA SER A 489 -36.50 -15.29 -26.44
C SER A 489 -37.31 -15.09 -27.70
N LEU A 490 -37.11 -13.94 -28.35
CA LEU A 490 -37.83 -13.50 -29.52
C LEU A 490 -36.95 -13.57 -30.78
N ALA A 491 -37.56 -14.01 -31.86
CA ALA A 491 -37.08 -13.85 -33.23
C ALA A 491 -38.20 -13.27 -34.11
N VAL A 492 -37.84 -12.76 -35.29
CA VAL A 492 -38.79 -12.08 -36.18
C VAL A 492 -38.92 -12.84 -37.50
N VAL A 493 -40.16 -12.95 -38.00
CA VAL A 493 -40.47 -13.49 -39.33
C VAL A 493 -41.54 -12.62 -39.99
N GLY A 494 -41.14 -11.82 -40.98
CA GLY A 494 -42.06 -10.86 -41.59
C GLY A 494 -42.61 -9.87 -40.56
N ASP A 495 -43.93 -9.79 -40.46
CA ASP A 495 -44.71 -8.97 -39.52
C ASP A 495 -45.17 -9.75 -38.26
N ALA A 496 -44.54 -10.88 -37.97
CA ALA A 496 -44.85 -11.74 -36.82
C ALA A 496 -43.62 -11.97 -35.91
N LEU A 497 -43.88 -12.24 -34.63
CA LEU A 497 -42.87 -12.63 -33.66
C LEU A 497 -42.90 -14.14 -33.40
N LEU A 498 -41.72 -14.75 -33.35
CA LEU A 498 -41.54 -16.12 -32.88
C LEU A 498 -41.02 -16.08 -31.46
N LEU A 499 -41.83 -16.61 -30.55
CA LEU A 499 -41.64 -16.60 -29.12
C LEU A 499 -41.16 -17.98 -28.69
N VAL A 500 -39.95 -18.06 -28.16
CA VAL A 500 -39.30 -19.31 -27.74
C VAL A 500 -39.20 -19.31 -26.22
N ALA A 501 -39.86 -20.27 -25.56
CA ALA A 501 -39.96 -20.32 -24.11
C ALA A 501 -40.12 -21.77 -23.60
N PRO A 502 -39.84 -22.03 -22.31
CA PRO A 502 -40.21 -23.29 -21.68
C PRO A 502 -41.71 -23.57 -21.80
N ASP A 503 -42.09 -24.82 -22.09
CA ASP A 503 -43.49 -25.22 -22.28
C ASP A 503 -44.20 -25.73 -21.02
N GLY A 504 -43.56 -25.58 -19.85
CA GLY A 504 -44.06 -26.07 -18.56
C GLY A 504 -43.86 -27.58 -18.33
N ALA A 505 -43.50 -28.35 -19.36
CA ALA A 505 -43.22 -29.79 -19.28
C ALA A 505 -41.70 -30.10 -19.32
N GLY A 506 -40.86 -29.09 -19.05
CA GLY A 506 -39.40 -29.22 -19.11
C GLY A 506 -38.82 -29.27 -20.53
N LYS A 507 -39.61 -28.91 -21.55
CA LYS A 507 -39.17 -28.78 -22.94
C LYS A 507 -39.27 -27.34 -23.43
N LEU A 508 -38.70 -27.06 -24.59
CA LEU A 508 -38.75 -25.75 -25.23
C LEU A 508 -39.84 -25.74 -26.31
N GLY A 509 -40.77 -24.80 -26.23
CA GLY A 509 -41.83 -24.58 -27.22
C GLY A 509 -41.59 -23.34 -28.08
N VAL A 510 -42.35 -23.22 -29.18
CA VAL A 510 -42.35 -22.03 -30.04
C VAL A 510 -43.78 -21.59 -30.29
N TRP A 511 -44.04 -20.30 -30.11
CA TRP A 511 -45.34 -19.67 -30.37
C TRP A 511 -45.16 -18.57 -31.42
N SER A 512 -46.09 -18.48 -32.37
CA SER A 512 -46.17 -17.36 -33.31
C SER A 512 -47.12 -16.32 -32.76
N VAL A 513 -46.69 -15.07 -32.69
CA VAL A 513 -47.53 -13.91 -32.33
C VAL A 513 -47.75 -13.08 -33.57
N THR A 514 -49.02 -12.95 -33.97
CA THR A 514 -49.45 -12.25 -35.19
C THR A 514 -50.41 -11.10 -34.87
N GLY A 515 -50.65 -10.24 -35.85
CA GLY A 515 -51.49 -9.04 -35.68
C GLY A 515 -50.82 -8.04 -34.74
N LEU A 516 -49.51 -7.86 -34.90
CA LEU A 516 -48.71 -7.05 -34.00
C LEU A 516 -49.23 -5.61 -33.98
N ASP A 517 -49.63 -5.05 -35.12
CA ASP A 517 -50.28 -3.74 -35.35
C ASP A 517 -51.69 -3.58 -34.75
N THR A 518 -52.34 -4.67 -34.37
CA THR A 518 -53.70 -4.64 -33.80
C THR A 518 -53.71 -4.33 -32.30
N ALA A 519 -54.89 -4.00 -31.76
CA ALA A 519 -55.07 -3.75 -30.32
C ALA A 519 -54.94 -5.00 -29.44
N THR A 520 -55.09 -6.21 -30.02
CA THR A 520 -55.01 -7.50 -29.33
C THR A 520 -54.24 -8.49 -30.20
N PRO A 521 -52.89 -8.44 -30.15
CA PRO A 521 -52.06 -9.44 -30.82
C PRO A 521 -52.35 -10.83 -30.25
N THR A 522 -52.30 -11.85 -31.11
CA THR A 522 -52.69 -13.22 -30.73
C THR A 522 -51.53 -14.19 -30.90
N GLY A 523 -51.29 -14.99 -29.86
CA GLY A 523 -50.31 -16.06 -29.82
C GLY A 523 -50.93 -17.43 -30.14
N ALA A 524 -50.25 -18.21 -30.97
CA ALA A 524 -50.60 -19.60 -31.23
C ALA A 524 -49.35 -20.49 -31.19
N ARG A 525 -49.45 -21.69 -30.61
CA ARG A 525 -48.34 -22.65 -30.58
C ARG A 525 -48.02 -23.13 -32.00
N LEU A 526 -46.75 -23.02 -32.39
CA LEU A 526 -46.25 -23.27 -33.73
C LEU A 526 -45.58 -24.66 -33.85
N ASP A 527 -44.95 -25.15 -32.78
CA ASP A 527 -44.33 -26.47 -32.76
C ASP A 527 -45.36 -27.58 -32.55
N THR A 528 -45.18 -28.69 -33.27
CA THR A 528 -45.97 -29.92 -33.08
C THR A 528 -45.17 -30.98 -32.33
N ALA A 529 -45.86 -32.01 -31.80
CA ALA A 529 -45.20 -33.11 -31.10
C ALA A 529 -44.10 -33.74 -31.97
N SER A 530 -42.87 -33.81 -31.43
CA SER A 530 -41.69 -34.33 -32.12
C SER A 530 -41.03 -35.45 -31.30
N PRO A 531 -40.47 -36.50 -31.93
CA PRO A 531 -39.72 -37.54 -31.22
C PRO A 531 -38.51 -37.02 -30.45
N ARG A 532 -37.95 -35.88 -30.90
CA ARG A 532 -36.82 -35.20 -30.26
C ARG A 532 -37.12 -33.70 -30.19
N GLN A 533 -37.07 -33.15 -28.99
CA GLN A 533 -37.33 -31.74 -28.71
C GLN A 533 -36.23 -31.20 -27.76
N PRO A 534 -35.81 -29.94 -27.93
CA PRO A 534 -34.87 -29.31 -27.01
C PRO A 534 -35.44 -29.23 -25.59
N SER A 535 -34.59 -29.47 -24.59
CA SER A 535 -34.92 -29.22 -23.18
C SER A 535 -35.18 -27.73 -22.93
N ALA A 536 -36.02 -27.44 -21.94
CA ALA A 536 -36.27 -26.07 -21.46
C ALA A 536 -34.97 -25.38 -21.09
N ARG A 537 -34.79 -24.14 -21.57
CA ARG A 537 -33.56 -23.34 -21.41
C ARG A 537 -33.86 -21.86 -21.55
N LEU A 538 -32.98 -21.02 -21.01
CA LEU A 538 -33.10 -19.57 -21.07
C LEU A 538 -32.07 -18.97 -22.05
N ALA A 539 -32.40 -17.82 -22.64
CA ALA A 539 -31.51 -17.04 -23.51
C ALA A 539 -30.77 -17.86 -24.60
N PRO A 540 -31.44 -18.74 -25.38
CA PRO A 540 -30.82 -19.34 -26.56
C PRO A 540 -30.55 -18.28 -27.65
N GLY A 541 -29.52 -18.51 -28.46
CA GLY A 541 -29.28 -17.72 -29.66
C GLY A 541 -30.30 -18.08 -30.74
N LEU A 542 -31.03 -17.09 -31.26
CA LEU A 542 -32.09 -17.29 -32.25
C LEU A 542 -31.75 -16.64 -33.58
N CYS A 543 -32.11 -17.29 -34.68
CA CYS A 543 -31.95 -16.74 -36.02
C CYS A 543 -32.95 -17.36 -37.01
N VAL A 544 -33.59 -16.54 -37.86
CA VAL A 544 -34.44 -17.05 -38.95
C VAL A 544 -33.65 -17.06 -40.25
N ARG A 545 -33.60 -18.22 -40.91
CA ARG A 545 -32.92 -18.40 -42.21
C ARG A 545 -33.66 -19.41 -43.08
N SER A 546 -33.85 -19.08 -44.35
CA SER A 546 -34.43 -19.97 -45.37
C SER A 546 -35.74 -20.64 -44.92
N GLY A 547 -36.66 -19.87 -44.32
CA GLY A 547 -37.96 -20.36 -43.85
C GLY A 547 -37.89 -21.24 -42.59
N ARG A 548 -36.79 -21.20 -41.83
CA ARG A 548 -36.64 -21.94 -40.58
C ARG A 548 -36.12 -21.04 -39.46
N LEU A 549 -36.65 -21.24 -38.25
CA LEU A 549 -36.08 -20.73 -37.01
C LEU A 549 -34.97 -21.68 -36.55
N PHE A 550 -33.77 -21.16 -36.33
CA PHE A 550 -32.65 -21.85 -35.71
C PHE A 550 -32.51 -21.42 -34.25
N VAL A 551 -32.22 -22.39 -33.40
CA VAL A 551 -32.03 -22.22 -31.95
C VAL A 551 -30.70 -22.85 -31.56
N HIS A 552 -29.77 -22.05 -31.05
CA HIS A 552 -28.44 -22.47 -30.63
C HIS A 552 -28.24 -22.25 -29.13
N GLY A 553 -27.77 -23.29 -28.44
CA GLY A 553 -27.30 -23.19 -27.05
C GLY A 553 -28.38 -22.70 -26.08
N GLY A 554 -27.98 -21.88 -25.10
CA GLY A 554 -28.81 -21.38 -24.01
C GLY A 554 -28.43 -21.94 -22.63
N ASP A 555 -29.01 -21.37 -21.58
CA ASP A 555 -28.79 -21.72 -20.18
C ASP A 555 -29.74 -22.84 -19.73
N LEU A 556 -29.18 -23.99 -19.36
CA LEU A 556 -29.88 -25.14 -18.81
C LEU A 556 -29.49 -25.31 -17.34
N GLY A 557 -30.25 -24.69 -16.43
CA GLY A 557 -30.04 -24.83 -14.99
C GLY A 557 -28.69 -24.29 -14.50
N GLY A 558 -28.17 -23.23 -15.13
CA GLY A 558 -26.88 -22.61 -14.86
C GLY A 558 -25.75 -23.04 -15.81
N ALA A 559 -25.98 -24.08 -16.62
CA ALA A 559 -24.98 -24.62 -17.55
C ALA A 559 -25.23 -24.16 -19.00
N PRO A 560 -24.24 -23.61 -19.71
CA PRO A 560 -24.37 -23.30 -21.13
C PRO A 560 -24.44 -24.58 -21.96
N THR A 561 -25.22 -24.54 -23.04
CA THR A 561 -25.41 -25.66 -23.97
C THR A 561 -24.89 -25.30 -25.37
N GLY A 562 -24.58 -26.30 -26.19
CA GLY A 562 -23.98 -26.10 -27.53
C GLY A 562 -24.63 -26.91 -28.66
N ASP A 563 -25.89 -27.32 -28.46
CA ASP A 563 -26.74 -27.99 -29.45
C ASP A 563 -27.39 -26.98 -30.41
N LEU A 564 -27.68 -27.44 -31.63
CA LEU A 564 -28.35 -26.65 -32.67
C LEU A 564 -29.63 -27.36 -33.11
N TRP A 565 -30.75 -26.63 -33.07
CA TRP A 565 -32.07 -27.10 -33.45
C TRP A 565 -32.67 -26.18 -34.52
N SER A 566 -33.66 -26.69 -35.26
CA SER A 566 -34.47 -25.84 -36.13
C SER A 566 -35.92 -26.27 -36.23
N LEU A 567 -36.80 -25.31 -36.49
CA LEU A 567 -38.23 -25.47 -36.70
C LEU A 567 -38.65 -24.74 -38.00
N PRO A 568 -39.52 -25.30 -38.87
CA PRO A 568 -40.11 -24.52 -39.95
C PRO A 568 -40.91 -23.33 -39.40
N VAL A 569 -40.76 -22.13 -39.98
CA VAL A 569 -41.53 -20.95 -39.53
C VAL A 569 -43.02 -21.06 -39.85
N ALA A 570 -43.40 -21.94 -40.79
CA ALA A 570 -44.79 -22.29 -41.09
C ALA A 570 -45.41 -23.31 -40.10
N GLY A 571 -44.64 -23.80 -39.11
CA GLY A 571 -45.07 -24.81 -38.15
C GLY A 571 -44.65 -26.23 -38.52
N GLY A 572 -44.44 -27.08 -37.50
CA GLY A 572 -44.04 -28.48 -37.68
C GLY A 572 -43.20 -29.04 -36.53
N PRO A 573 -42.57 -30.21 -36.72
CA PRO A 573 -41.76 -30.84 -35.68
C PRO A 573 -40.34 -30.26 -35.61
N TRP A 574 -39.75 -30.30 -34.42
CA TRP A 574 -38.35 -29.95 -34.17
C TRP A 574 -37.37 -30.85 -34.92
N ARG A 575 -36.34 -30.26 -35.54
CA ARG A 575 -35.23 -30.96 -36.18
C ARG A 575 -33.90 -30.68 -35.46
N PRO A 576 -33.27 -31.69 -34.82
CA PRO A 576 -31.90 -31.56 -34.31
C PRO A 576 -30.89 -31.55 -35.46
N HIS A 577 -29.81 -30.79 -35.30
CA HIS A 577 -28.66 -30.80 -36.19
C HIS A 577 -27.46 -31.45 -35.49
N ALA A 578 -26.89 -32.50 -36.10
CA ALA A 578 -25.71 -33.19 -35.58
C ALA A 578 -24.42 -32.42 -35.93
N VAL A 579 -24.26 -31.24 -35.35
CA VAL A 579 -23.13 -30.34 -35.63
C VAL A 579 -21.86 -30.81 -34.91
N ARG A 580 -20.73 -30.86 -35.62
CA ARG A 580 -19.39 -31.12 -35.06
C ARG A 580 -18.79 -29.85 -34.45
N ASN A 581 -17.82 -30.00 -33.54
CA ASN A 581 -17.16 -28.89 -32.81
C ASN A 581 -18.16 -28.00 -32.04
N ARG A 582 -19.06 -28.61 -31.26
CA ARG A 582 -20.10 -27.91 -30.50
C ARG A 582 -19.52 -26.75 -29.69
N GLN A 583 -20.29 -25.67 -29.61
CA GLN A 583 -19.91 -24.43 -28.96
C GLN A 583 -20.90 -24.18 -27.82
N GLU A 584 -20.49 -24.51 -26.59
CA GLU A 584 -21.33 -24.27 -25.41
C GLU A 584 -21.41 -22.78 -25.13
N ARG A 585 -22.57 -22.16 -25.35
CA ARG A 585 -22.79 -20.73 -25.10
C ARG A 585 -24.23 -20.45 -24.68
N LYS A 586 -24.40 -19.52 -23.75
CA LYS A 586 -25.69 -18.86 -23.48
C LYS A 586 -25.63 -17.38 -23.86
N ALA A 587 -26.78 -16.78 -24.16
CA ALA A 587 -26.91 -15.37 -24.58
C ALA A 587 -25.98 -14.96 -25.75
N ALA A 588 -25.62 -15.91 -26.63
CA ALA A 588 -24.78 -15.64 -27.79
C ALA A 588 -25.59 -15.03 -28.94
N THR A 589 -24.96 -14.14 -29.70
CA THR A 589 -25.56 -13.60 -30.92
C THR A 589 -25.43 -14.62 -32.06
N LEU A 590 -26.57 -15.03 -32.62
CA LEU A 590 -26.63 -15.92 -33.78
C LEU A 590 -27.10 -15.12 -35.00
N LEU A 591 -26.22 -14.90 -35.97
CA LEU A 591 -26.51 -14.16 -37.19
C LEU A 591 -26.68 -15.10 -38.38
N SER A 592 -27.57 -14.76 -39.31
CA SER A 592 -27.63 -15.39 -40.64
C SER A 592 -26.83 -14.53 -41.60
N THR A 593 -25.95 -15.17 -42.37
CA THR A 593 -25.13 -14.57 -43.43
C THR A 593 -25.37 -15.33 -44.74
N PRO A 594 -25.05 -14.80 -45.93
CA PRO A 594 -25.18 -15.55 -47.18
C PRO A 594 -24.55 -16.95 -47.12
N GLN A 595 -23.42 -17.09 -46.42
CA GLN A 595 -22.63 -18.32 -46.30
C GLN A 595 -23.13 -19.31 -45.24
N GLY A 596 -24.03 -18.90 -44.33
CA GLY A 596 -24.52 -19.77 -43.26
C GLY A 596 -24.85 -19.01 -41.97
N LEU A 597 -24.71 -19.68 -40.83
CA LEU A 597 -24.85 -19.10 -39.50
C LEU A 597 -23.50 -18.63 -38.97
N VAL A 598 -23.47 -17.49 -38.29
CA VAL A 598 -22.31 -17.02 -37.54
C VAL A 598 -22.70 -16.84 -36.08
N LEU A 599 -21.86 -17.36 -35.19
CA LEU A 599 -22.00 -17.29 -33.74
C LEU A 599 -20.91 -16.36 -33.19
N LEU A 600 -21.35 -15.28 -32.54
CA LEU A 600 -20.49 -14.27 -31.91
C LEU A 600 -20.83 -14.11 -30.43
N GLY A 601 -19.80 -13.88 -29.61
CA GLY A 601 -19.97 -13.57 -28.19
C GLY A 601 -20.72 -14.65 -27.42
N GLY A 602 -21.45 -14.22 -26.39
CA GLY A 602 -22.11 -15.07 -25.42
C GLY A 602 -21.15 -15.62 -24.37
N GLU A 603 -21.71 -16.34 -23.40
CA GLU A 603 -21.00 -16.87 -22.24
C GLU A 603 -20.78 -18.37 -22.39
N ALA A 604 -19.53 -18.77 -22.66
CA ALA A 604 -19.11 -20.16 -22.56
C ALA A 604 -18.73 -20.53 -21.12
N VAL A 605 -18.12 -19.58 -20.42
CA VAL A 605 -18.02 -19.54 -18.97
C VAL A 605 -18.94 -18.42 -18.51
N THR A 606 -19.76 -18.67 -17.48
CA THR A 606 -20.73 -17.66 -17.01
C THR A 606 -20.00 -16.40 -16.58
N GLY A 607 -20.45 -15.25 -17.07
CA GLY A 607 -19.82 -13.95 -16.78
C GLY A 607 -18.58 -13.61 -17.62
N GLU A 608 -18.14 -14.47 -18.55
CA GLU A 608 -17.02 -14.20 -19.45
C GLU A 608 -17.47 -14.09 -20.91
N LEU A 609 -16.94 -13.11 -21.65
CA LEU A 609 -17.24 -12.93 -23.07
C LEU A 609 -16.45 -13.91 -23.93
N ALA A 610 -17.13 -14.74 -24.73
CA ALA A 610 -16.49 -15.68 -25.63
C ALA A 610 -15.75 -14.97 -26.78
N VAL A 611 -14.42 -15.09 -26.79
CA VAL A 611 -13.52 -14.58 -27.82
C VAL A 611 -13.67 -15.26 -29.19
N PRO A 612 -13.86 -16.61 -29.29
CA PRO A 612 -13.94 -17.26 -30.59
C PRO A 612 -15.20 -16.86 -31.37
N VAL A 613 -15.04 -16.59 -32.66
CA VAL A 613 -16.13 -16.36 -33.61
C VAL A 613 -16.26 -17.59 -34.50
N MET A 614 -17.47 -18.13 -34.65
CA MET A 614 -17.67 -19.43 -35.31
C MET A 614 -18.67 -19.32 -36.46
N ALA A 615 -18.39 -19.98 -37.59
CA ALA A 615 -19.30 -20.10 -38.72
C ALA A 615 -19.76 -21.55 -38.90
N CYS A 616 -21.02 -21.76 -39.30
CA CYS A 616 -21.59 -23.07 -39.59
C CYS A 616 -22.55 -22.97 -40.77
N ASP A 617 -22.38 -23.82 -41.78
CA ASP A 617 -23.40 -24.02 -42.81
C ASP A 617 -24.35 -25.16 -42.36
N PRO A 618 -25.59 -24.83 -41.92
CA PRO A 618 -26.53 -25.84 -41.44
C PRO A 618 -27.11 -26.71 -42.57
N ALA A 619 -26.94 -26.33 -43.85
CA ALA A 619 -27.39 -27.11 -45.00
C ALA A 619 -26.38 -28.20 -45.42
N SER A 620 -25.15 -28.13 -44.92
CA SER A 620 -24.10 -29.12 -45.18
C SER A 620 -24.52 -30.52 -44.72
N ALA A 621 -24.10 -31.55 -45.46
CA ALA A 621 -24.32 -32.96 -45.07
C ALA A 621 -23.63 -33.32 -43.73
N SER A 622 -22.58 -32.58 -43.35
CA SER A 622 -21.86 -32.76 -42.09
C SER A 622 -21.52 -31.39 -41.47
N PRO A 623 -22.52 -30.69 -40.91
CA PRO A 623 -22.35 -29.34 -40.40
C PRO A 623 -21.34 -29.33 -39.26
N ALA A 624 -20.48 -28.31 -39.23
CA ALA A 624 -19.44 -28.15 -38.23
C ALA A 624 -19.23 -26.67 -37.95
N TRP A 625 -19.07 -26.31 -36.67
CA TRP A 625 -18.59 -24.99 -36.31
C TRP A 625 -17.12 -24.85 -36.70
N ARG A 626 -16.81 -23.88 -37.56
CA ARG A 626 -15.47 -23.55 -38.03
C ARG A 626 -15.07 -22.17 -37.51
N PRO A 627 -13.86 -21.99 -36.99
CA PRO A 627 -13.43 -20.69 -36.48
C PRO A 627 -13.30 -19.67 -37.62
N LEU A 628 -13.78 -18.45 -37.37
CA LEU A 628 -13.40 -17.23 -38.07
C LEU A 628 -12.33 -16.49 -37.27
N ALA A 629 -11.92 -15.30 -37.72
CA ALA A 629 -11.03 -14.43 -36.96
C ALA A 629 -11.60 -14.19 -35.54
N PRO A 630 -10.87 -14.51 -34.46
CA PRO A 630 -11.33 -14.27 -33.09
C PRO A 630 -11.38 -12.77 -32.79
N LEU A 631 -12.22 -12.38 -31.81
CA LEU A 631 -12.27 -10.99 -31.35
C LEU A 631 -10.89 -10.57 -30.79
N PRO A 632 -10.39 -9.37 -31.10
CA PRO A 632 -9.08 -8.88 -30.64
C PRO A 632 -9.15 -8.36 -29.19
N ILE A 633 -9.61 -9.21 -28.27
CA ILE A 633 -9.79 -8.91 -26.85
C ILE A 633 -9.11 -9.97 -25.98
N THR A 634 -8.77 -9.61 -24.75
CA THR A 634 -8.21 -10.55 -23.77
C THR A 634 -9.27 -11.59 -23.39
N ALA A 635 -8.88 -12.87 -23.42
CA ALA A 635 -9.75 -13.97 -23.00
C ALA A 635 -10.00 -13.98 -21.48
N ASN A 636 -11.05 -14.67 -21.05
CA ASN A 636 -11.43 -14.85 -19.64
C ASN A 636 -11.79 -13.55 -18.91
N LEU A 637 -12.20 -12.52 -19.66
CA LEU A 637 -12.67 -11.26 -19.13
C LEU A 637 -14.19 -11.11 -19.31
N PRO A 638 -14.88 -10.42 -18.38
CA PRO A 638 -16.30 -10.16 -18.51
C PRO A 638 -16.58 -9.24 -19.69
N GLY A 639 -17.75 -9.39 -20.29
CA GLY A 639 -18.12 -8.51 -21.38
C GLY A 639 -19.41 -8.90 -22.08
N LEU A 640 -19.85 -7.99 -22.93
CA LEU A 640 -21.01 -8.15 -23.78
C LEU A 640 -20.67 -7.66 -25.18
N LEU A 641 -21.34 -8.21 -26.18
CA LEU A 641 -21.37 -7.57 -27.49
C LEU A 641 -22.78 -7.59 -28.08
N VAL A 642 -23.00 -6.66 -29.00
CA VAL A 642 -24.15 -6.65 -29.90
C VAL A 642 -23.59 -6.63 -31.30
N ALA A 643 -24.01 -7.57 -32.14
CA ALA A 643 -23.51 -7.69 -33.51
C ALA A 643 -24.64 -7.69 -34.53
N SER A 644 -24.31 -7.24 -35.74
CA SER A 644 -25.18 -7.29 -36.91
C SER A 644 -24.38 -7.67 -38.15
N GLN A 645 -25.09 -8.17 -39.16
CA GLN A 645 -24.52 -8.37 -40.48
C GLN A 645 -24.70 -7.09 -41.31
N THR A 646 -23.64 -6.62 -41.94
CA THR A 646 -23.66 -5.49 -42.87
C THR A 646 -23.45 -5.98 -44.32
N ALA A 647 -23.53 -5.06 -45.29
CA ALA A 647 -23.19 -5.37 -46.68
C ALA A 647 -21.70 -5.73 -46.87
N GLU A 648 -20.82 -5.20 -46.01
CA GLU A 648 -19.37 -5.37 -46.10
C GLU A 648 -18.83 -6.54 -45.26
N GLY A 649 -19.61 -7.05 -44.30
CA GLY A 649 -19.20 -8.15 -43.43
C GLY A 649 -19.97 -8.19 -42.11
N LEU A 650 -19.24 -8.26 -41.00
CA LEU A 650 -19.78 -8.26 -39.65
C LEU A 650 -19.39 -6.98 -38.92
N GLU A 651 -20.32 -6.45 -38.15
CA GLU A 651 -20.08 -5.33 -37.23
C GLU A 651 -20.50 -5.74 -35.82
N ALA A 652 -19.68 -5.40 -34.83
CA ALA A 652 -19.95 -5.65 -33.43
C ALA A 652 -19.62 -4.42 -32.58
N LEU A 653 -20.51 -4.07 -31.68
CA LEU A 653 -20.25 -3.12 -30.60
C LEU A 653 -19.93 -3.94 -29.35
N VAL A 654 -18.72 -3.81 -28.82
CA VAL A 654 -18.14 -4.72 -27.82
C VAL A 654 -17.76 -3.97 -26.55
N TRP A 655 -18.20 -4.48 -25.40
CA TRP A 655 -17.73 -4.09 -24.08
C TRP A 655 -16.89 -5.23 -23.52
N ALA A 656 -15.56 -5.12 -23.55
CA ALA A 656 -14.64 -6.17 -23.10
C ALA A 656 -13.92 -5.74 -21.83
N ASP A 657 -14.53 -6.00 -20.67
CA ASP A 657 -14.12 -5.53 -19.33
C ASP A 657 -13.94 -4.00 -19.24
N THR A 658 -14.72 -3.30 -20.05
CA THR A 658 -14.75 -1.83 -20.12
C THR A 658 -16.16 -1.34 -19.85
N THR A 659 -16.25 -0.18 -19.20
CA THR A 659 -17.51 0.56 -19.02
C THR A 659 -17.92 1.34 -20.27
N ARG A 660 -17.11 1.32 -21.33
CA ARG A 660 -17.34 1.98 -22.61
C ARG A 660 -17.23 0.98 -23.76
N PRO A 661 -18.04 1.10 -24.82
CA PRO A 661 -17.97 0.21 -25.95
C PRO A 661 -16.82 0.55 -26.88
N CYS A 662 -16.39 -0.47 -27.62
CA CYS A 662 -15.48 -0.41 -28.75
C CYS A 662 -16.22 -0.95 -29.98
N ARG A 663 -16.19 -0.22 -31.09
CA ARG A 663 -16.70 -0.71 -32.37
C ARG A 663 -15.65 -1.59 -33.04
N MET A 664 -16.08 -2.75 -33.49
CA MET A 664 -15.25 -3.74 -34.17
C MET A 664 -15.90 -4.18 -35.48
N THR A 665 -15.12 -4.23 -36.55
CA THR A 665 -15.59 -4.67 -37.88
C THR A 665 -14.73 -5.79 -38.44
N LEU A 666 -15.38 -6.74 -39.11
CA LEU A 666 -14.71 -7.82 -39.86
C LEU A 666 -15.28 -7.84 -41.28
N LYS A 667 -14.48 -7.42 -42.25
CA LYS A 667 -14.88 -7.44 -43.66
C LYS A 667 -14.92 -8.86 -44.20
N ALA A 668 -15.82 -9.10 -45.15
CA ALA A 668 -15.99 -10.40 -45.78
C ALA A 668 -14.68 -10.87 -46.44
N GLY A 669 -14.15 -12.01 -45.97
CA GLY A 669 -12.93 -12.62 -46.50
C GLY A 669 -11.61 -12.14 -45.86
N GLU A 670 -11.66 -11.17 -44.95
CA GLU A 670 -10.48 -10.73 -44.19
C GLU A 670 -10.21 -11.64 -42.97
N GLY A 671 -8.94 -11.70 -42.55
CA GLY A 671 -8.46 -12.59 -41.48
C GLY A 671 -8.33 -11.94 -40.10
N ALA A 672 -8.70 -10.67 -39.94
CA ALA A 672 -8.55 -9.93 -38.69
C ALA A 672 -9.67 -8.89 -38.52
N TRP A 673 -10.08 -8.67 -37.27
CA TRP A 673 -10.98 -7.58 -36.91
C TRP A 673 -10.24 -6.25 -36.85
N VAL A 674 -10.90 -5.17 -37.23
CA VAL A 674 -10.45 -3.79 -36.98
C VAL A 674 -11.21 -3.26 -35.77
N ALA A 675 -10.49 -2.95 -34.69
CA ALA A 675 -11.03 -2.37 -33.47
C ALA A 675 -10.77 -0.85 -33.44
N GLU A 676 -11.83 -0.06 -33.26
CA GLU A 676 -11.74 1.39 -33.06
C GLU A 676 -11.43 1.72 -31.58
N PRO A 677 -10.95 2.93 -31.23
CA PRO A 677 -10.80 3.34 -29.84
C PRO A 677 -12.11 3.27 -29.04
N LEU A 678 -12.00 3.15 -27.72
CA LEU A 678 -13.18 3.22 -26.83
C LEU A 678 -13.94 4.53 -27.04
N GLU A 679 -15.26 4.46 -27.11
CA GLU A 679 -16.12 5.61 -27.29
C GLU A 679 -16.38 6.30 -25.94
N PRO A 680 -15.79 7.47 -25.64
CA PRO A 680 -15.83 8.05 -24.29
C PRO A 680 -17.24 8.47 -23.83
N ALA A 681 -18.08 8.87 -24.79
CA ALA A 681 -19.49 9.20 -24.57
C ALA A 681 -20.42 7.96 -24.56
N GLY A 682 -19.86 6.78 -24.82
CA GLY A 682 -20.60 5.53 -24.80
C GLY A 682 -21.05 5.13 -23.40
N THR A 683 -21.99 4.20 -23.33
CA THR A 683 -22.65 3.81 -22.08
C THR A 683 -22.05 2.55 -21.48
N ASN A 684 -22.42 2.23 -20.25
CA ASN A 684 -22.17 0.90 -19.67
C ASN A 684 -22.78 -0.23 -20.53
N PRO A 685 -22.32 -1.48 -20.37
CA PRO A 685 -22.92 -2.63 -21.03
C PRO A 685 -24.42 -2.74 -20.73
N PRO A 686 -25.29 -2.92 -21.74
CA PRO A 686 -26.72 -3.15 -21.54
C PRO A 686 -27.00 -4.54 -20.96
N VAL A 687 -28.19 -4.78 -20.42
CA VAL A 687 -28.62 -6.14 -20.08
C VAL A 687 -28.69 -6.98 -21.37
N PRO A 688 -28.22 -8.24 -21.36
CA PRO A 688 -28.31 -9.11 -22.53
C PRO A 688 -29.71 -9.12 -23.16
N GLY A 689 -29.79 -8.73 -24.43
CA GLY A 689 -31.05 -8.66 -25.19
C GLY A 689 -31.78 -7.32 -25.15
N GLU A 690 -31.24 -6.29 -24.50
CA GLU A 690 -31.82 -4.92 -24.51
C GLU A 690 -31.15 -3.97 -25.50
N ALA A 691 -30.19 -4.49 -26.25
CA ALA A 691 -29.51 -3.73 -27.28
C ALA A 691 -29.58 -4.43 -28.63
N LEU A 692 -29.91 -3.66 -29.67
CA LEU A 692 -30.13 -4.17 -31.01
C LEU A 692 -29.80 -3.13 -32.08
N TYR A 693 -29.50 -3.61 -33.28
CA TYR A 693 -29.32 -2.77 -34.46
C TYR A 693 -30.67 -2.45 -35.11
N VAL A 694 -30.89 -1.17 -35.43
CA VAL A 694 -32.02 -0.67 -36.24
C VAL A 694 -31.47 0.30 -37.29
N ASP A 695 -31.50 -0.12 -38.55
CA ASP A 695 -31.05 0.67 -39.71
C ASP A 695 -29.65 1.30 -39.53
N GLY A 696 -28.70 0.51 -39.03
CA GLY A 696 -27.31 0.92 -38.81
C GLY A 696 -27.05 1.68 -37.49
N ARG A 697 -28.10 2.05 -36.75
CA ARG A 697 -28.00 2.59 -35.39
C ARG A 697 -28.06 1.46 -34.36
N VAL A 698 -27.47 1.66 -33.18
CA VAL A 698 -27.60 0.73 -32.05
C VAL A 698 -28.49 1.37 -30.99
N LEU A 699 -29.62 0.75 -30.70
CA LEU A 699 -30.57 1.21 -29.69
C LEU A 699 -30.37 0.39 -28.42
N LEU A 700 -30.24 1.06 -27.29
CA LEU A 700 -30.27 0.50 -25.94
C LEU A 700 -31.60 0.93 -25.33
N VAL A 701 -32.56 0.01 -25.33
CA VAL A 701 -33.99 0.35 -25.17
C VAL A 701 -34.42 0.54 -23.72
N GLU A 702 -33.50 0.32 -22.77
CA GLU A 702 -33.65 0.62 -21.35
C GLU A 702 -32.45 1.42 -20.86
N PRO A 703 -32.61 2.16 -19.74
CA PRO A 703 -31.49 2.75 -19.05
C PRO A 703 -30.50 1.67 -18.61
N VAL A 704 -29.25 1.76 -19.07
CA VAL A 704 -28.23 0.71 -18.86
C VAL A 704 -28.02 0.38 -17.38
N PRO A 705 -27.75 -0.89 -17.03
CA PRO A 705 -27.48 -1.28 -15.66
C PRO A 705 -26.18 -0.64 -15.14
N LEU A 706 -26.09 -0.51 -13.82
CA LEU A 706 -24.82 -0.32 -13.14
C LEU A 706 -24.11 -1.68 -13.10
N PRO A 707 -22.94 -1.87 -13.75
CA PRO A 707 -22.22 -3.13 -13.69
C PRO A 707 -21.78 -3.45 -12.26
N ALA A 708 -21.38 -4.69 -11.98
CA ALA A 708 -20.86 -5.09 -10.66
C ALA A 708 -19.72 -4.14 -10.21
N SER A 709 -19.95 -3.39 -9.13
CA SER A 709 -19.20 -2.19 -8.73
C SER A 709 -18.60 -2.33 -7.33
N GLU A 710 -17.45 -1.71 -7.12
CA GLU A 710 -16.88 -1.54 -5.77
C GLU A 710 -17.27 -0.16 -5.24
N VAL A 711 -17.78 -0.11 -4.02
CA VAL A 711 -18.07 1.12 -3.29
C VAL A 711 -17.00 1.31 -2.24
N VAL A 712 -16.35 2.47 -2.29
CA VAL A 712 -15.41 2.93 -1.27
C VAL A 712 -16.17 3.78 -0.27
N PHE A 713 -16.07 3.46 1.01
CA PHE A 713 -16.65 4.28 2.07
C PHE A 713 -15.78 4.30 3.32
N SER A 714 -15.84 5.39 4.08
CA SER A 714 -15.07 5.54 5.32
C SER A 714 -15.93 5.19 6.55
N LEU A 715 -15.38 4.41 7.47
CA LEU A 715 -15.99 4.06 8.75
C LEU A 715 -14.89 3.81 9.79
N GLY A 716 -15.03 4.39 10.98
CA GLY A 716 -14.02 4.30 12.03
C GLY A 716 -12.70 4.98 11.65
N GLY A 717 -12.74 5.99 10.78
CA GLY A 717 -11.55 6.63 10.26
C GLY A 717 -10.81 5.88 9.16
N ARG A 718 -11.30 4.70 8.75
CA ARG A 718 -10.66 3.82 7.76
C ARG A 718 -11.51 3.65 6.52
N GLY A 719 -10.86 3.43 5.39
CA GLY A 719 -11.51 3.02 4.14
C GLY A 719 -11.97 1.57 4.19
N HIS A 720 -13.19 1.34 3.73
CA HIS A 720 -13.78 0.02 3.52
C HIS A 720 -14.25 -0.09 2.08
N LEU A 721 -14.31 -1.32 1.59
CA LEU A 721 -14.76 -1.63 0.25
C LEU A 721 -15.97 -2.56 0.33
N ALA A 722 -17.05 -2.22 -0.37
CA ALA A 722 -18.23 -3.07 -0.54
C ALA A 722 -18.42 -3.48 -2.00
N PHE A 723 -18.76 -4.75 -2.24
CA PHE A 723 -18.91 -5.35 -3.56
C PHE A 723 -20.37 -5.40 -4.01
N LEU A 724 -20.84 -4.42 -4.79
CA LEU A 724 -22.18 -4.42 -5.35
C LEU A 724 -22.29 -5.34 -6.58
N PRO A 725 -23.39 -6.11 -6.72
CA PRO A 725 -23.68 -6.85 -7.94
C PRO A 725 -24.07 -5.90 -9.09
N GLU A 726 -24.34 -6.44 -10.27
CA GLU A 726 -24.97 -5.68 -11.35
C GLU A 726 -26.41 -5.26 -10.96
N LEU A 727 -26.75 -3.98 -11.18
CA LEU A 727 -28.03 -3.38 -10.79
C LEU A 727 -28.73 -2.75 -12.00
N ALA A 728 -29.85 -3.34 -12.42
CA ALA A 728 -30.71 -2.85 -13.51
C ALA A 728 -31.92 -2.05 -12.99
N LEU A 729 -31.67 -1.08 -12.10
CA LEU A 729 -32.71 -0.22 -11.52
C LEU A 729 -33.25 0.79 -12.53
N LEU A 730 -34.56 1.02 -12.53
CA LEU A 730 -35.17 2.18 -13.19
C LEU A 730 -34.95 3.46 -12.38
N PRO A 731 -35.13 4.64 -12.99
CA PRO A 731 -35.24 5.89 -12.24
C PRO A 731 -36.24 5.77 -11.08
N ASP A 732 -35.88 6.33 -9.93
CA ASP A 732 -36.59 6.29 -8.64
C ASP A 732 -36.68 4.91 -7.95
N GLU A 733 -36.07 3.86 -8.52
CA GLU A 733 -35.92 2.57 -7.83
C GLU A 733 -34.67 2.55 -6.92
N LEU A 734 -34.78 1.82 -5.80
CA LEU A 734 -33.71 1.67 -4.81
C LEU A 734 -33.59 0.25 -4.26
N LEU A 735 -32.40 -0.10 -3.78
CA LEU A 735 -32.11 -1.36 -3.10
C LEU A 735 -31.19 -1.14 -1.89
N ARG A 736 -31.47 -1.87 -0.80
CA ARG A 736 -30.69 -1.85 0.44
C ARG A 736 -29.89 -3.13 0.59
N PHE A 737 -28.60 -2.99 0.85
CA PHE A 737 -27.64 -4.07 1.04
C PHE A 737 -26.99 -3.98 2.42
N ASN A 738 -26.96 -5.06 3.19
CA ASN A 738 -26.12 -5.14 4.39
C ASN A 738 -24.66 -5.39 3.97
N VAL A 739 -23.69 -4.83 4.68
CA VAL A 739 -22.26 -4.96 4.38
C VAL A 739 -21.58 -5.88 5.40
N ALA A 740 -20.74 -6.80 4.92
CA ALA A 740 -19.93 -7.69 5.74
C ALA A 740 -18.48 -7.17 5.91
N ASN A 741 -17.76 -7.69 6.92
CA ASN A 741 -16.36 -7.34 7.22
C ASN A 741 -15.38 -7.63 6.07
N ASP A 742 -15.69 -8.59 5.21
CA ASP A 742 -14.89 -8.94 4.03
C ASP A 742 -15.30 -8.12 2.79
N GLY A 743 -16.19 -7.13 2.96
CA GLY A 743 -16.72 -6.28 1.90
C GLY A 743 -17.86 -6.90 1.09
N ALA A 744 -18.20 -8.17 1.32
CA ALA A 744 -19.34 -8.78 0.65
C ALA A 744 -20.63 -8.07 1.07
N VAL A 745 -21.57 -7.92 0.14
CA VAL A 745 -22.89 -7.36 0.44
C VAL A 745 -23.94 -8.45 0.41
N PHE A 746 -25.01 -8.32 1.21
CA PHE A 746 -26.08 -9.30 1.22
C PHE A 746 -27.45 -8.67 1.40
N ILE A 747 -28.45 -9.32 0.80
CA ILE A 747 -29.86 -8.96 0.97
C ILE A 747 -30.55 -10.09 1.74
N GLU A 748 -31.28 -9.71 2.78
CA GLU A 748 -32.24 -10.58 3.46
C GLU A 748 -33.63 -10.30 2.90
N PRO A 749 -34.25 -11.27 2.19
CA PRO A 749 -35.61 -11.08 1.69
C PRO A 749 -36.57 -10.90 2.86
N ARG A 750 -37.31 -9.79 2.90
CA ARG A 750 -38.43 -9.61 3.84
C ARG A 750 -39.70 -10.21 3.23
N GLU A 751 -40.49 -10.86 4.07
CA GLU A 751 -41.78 -11.42 3.66
C GLU A 751 -42.69 -10.30 3.11
N GLY A 752 -43.14 -10.42 1.86
CA GLY A 752 -44.01 -9.42 1.21
C GLY A 752 -43.31 -8.23 0.53
N GLN A 753 -41.98 -8.13 0.55
CA GLN A 753 -41.26 -7.16 -0.30
C GLN A 753 -41.17 -7.70 -1.74
N PRO A 754 -41.67 -6.96 -2.76
CA PRO A 754 -41.47 -7.35 -4.15
C PRO A 754 -39.97 -7.31 -4.44
N LEU A 755 -39.39 -8.49 -4.64
CA LEU A 755 -38.03 -8.64 -5.16
C LEU A 755 -38.00 -8.02 -6.57
N PRO A 756 -36.91 -7.38 -7.02
CA PRO A 756 -36.77 -6.94 -8.40
C PRO A 756 -37.15 -8.07 -9.35
N LEU A 757 -38.16 -7.81 -10.18
CA LEU A 757 -38.86 -8.79 -11.02
C LEU A 757 -38.12 -9.18 -12.31
N ASP A 758 -36.91 -8.63 -12.55
CA ASP A 758 -36.17 -8.96 -13.76
C ASP A 758 -35.56 -10.36 -13.66
N SER A 759 -36.28 -11.33 -14.25
CA SER A 759 -35.90 -12.74 -14.26
C SER A 759 -34.83 -13.11 -15.29
N ARG A 760 -34.30 -12.13 -16.03
CA ARG A 760 -33.35 -12.36 -17.12
C ARG A 760 -31.92 -12.48 -16.58
N PRO A 761 -31.01 -13.16 -17.31
CA PRO A 761 -29.60 -13.19 -16.96
C PRO A 761 -29.02 -11.76 -16.86
N GLY A 762 -28.37 -11.42 -15.74
CA GLY A 762 -27.74 -10.11 -15.50
C GLY A 762 -28.25 -9.34 -14.27
N GLY A 763 -29.50 -9.56 -13.83
CA GLY A 763 -30.02 -8.88 -12.63
C GLY A 763 -29.36 -9.34 -11.31
N ALA A 764 -29.38 -8.50 -10.27
CA ALA A 764 -28.81 -8.81 -8.95
C ALA A 764 -29.27 -10.18 -8.40
N TYR A 765 -30.56 -10.52 -8.56
CA TYR A 765 -31.13 -11.81 -8.16
C TYR A 765 -30.86 -12.98 -9.14
N HIS A 766 -30.22 -12.75 -10.28
CA HIS A 766 -29.83 -13.81 -11.21
C HIS A 766 -28.30 -14.02 -11.28
N SER A 767 -27.56 -13.30 -10.44
CA SER A 767 -26.13 -13.50 -10.27
C SER A 767 -25.82 -14.92 -9.77
N ARG A 768 -25.08 -15.70 -10.58
CA ARG A 768 -24.67 -17.09 -10.27
C ARG A 768 -23.71 -17.16 -9.08
N ASP A 769 -22.97 -16.09 -8.82
CA ASP A 769 -21.96 -16.02 -7.76
C ASP A 769 -22.55 -15.58 -6.40
N ALA A 770 -23.88 -15.45 -6.34
CA ALA A 770 -24.59 -15.26 -5.10
C ALA A 770 -24.68 -16.59 -4.34
N SER A 771 -24.01 -16.68 -3.19
CA SER A 771 -24.22 -17.81 -2.29
C SER A 771 -25.53 -17.62 -1.53
N VAL A 772 -26.37 -18.66 -1.49
CA VAL A 772 -27.60 -18.68 -0.69
C VAL A 772 -27.32 -19.42 0.62
N VAL A 773 -27.45 -18.74 1.76
CA VAL A 773 -27.32 -19.35 3.09
C VAL A 773 -28.47 -18.85 3.96
N GLY A 774 -29.30 -19.76 4.47
CA GLY A 774 -30.42 -19.41 5.36
C GLY A 774 -31.46 -18.46 4.74
N GLY A 775 -31.62 -18.45 3.41
CA GLY A 775 -32.52 -17.55 2.68
C GLY A 775 -31.90 -16.19 2.31
N ALA A 776 -30.78 -15.79 2.92
CA ALA A 776 -30.03 -14.61 2.54
C ALA A 776 -29.18 -14.86 1.27
N ARG A 777 -29.10 -13.84 0.41
CA ARG A 777 -28.25 -13.87 -0.79
C ARG A 777 -27.05 -12.96 -0.60
N ARG A 778 -25.87 -13.56 -0.56
CA ARG A 778 -24.58 -12.88 -0.37
C ARG A 778 -23.85 -12.76 -1.70
N TYR A 779 -23.50 -11.55 -2.06
CA TYR A 779 -22.74 -11.17 -3.26
C TYR A 779 -21.32 -10.81 -2.86
N SER A 780 -20.36 -11.43 -3.54
CA SER A 780 -18.93 -11.21 -3.29
C SER A 780 -18.15 -10.96 -4.58
N ILE A 781 -18.84 -10.59 -5.66
CA ILE A 781 -18.23 -10.36 -6.96
C ILE A 781 -17.30 -9.15 -6.86
N PRO A 782 -15.99 -9.32 -6.96
CA PRO A 782 -15.08 -8.20 -6.97
C PRO A 782 -15.31 -7.34 -8.21
N GLY A 783 -15.23 -6.03 -8.05
CA GLY A 783 -15.23 -5.11 -9.18
C GLY A 783 -13.86 -5.08 -9.84
N ARG A 784 -13.59 -4.02 -10.61
CA ARG A 784 -12.38 -3.94 -11.43
C ARG A 784 -11.11 -3.98 -10.56
N LEU A 785 -11.07 -3.34 -9.39
CA LEU A 785 -9.85 -3.23 -8.58
C LEU A 785 -9.37 -4.58 -8.06
N LYS A 786 -10.27 -5.46 -7.60
CA LYS A 786 -9.87 -6.80 -7.14
C LYS A 786 -9.71 -7.83 -8.26
N ARG A 787 -10.40 -7.69 -9.40
CA ARG A 787 -10.25 -8.61 -10.54
C ARG A 787 -8.92 -8.41 -11.28
N GLN A 788 -8.44 -7.17 -11.34
CA GLN A 788 -7.12 -6.82 -11.88
C GLN A 788 -6.38 -6.00 -10.81
N PRO A 789 -5.80 -6.67 -9.79
CA PRO A 789 -5.08 -5.97 -8.73
C PRO A 789 -3.95 -5.15 -9.34
N PHE A 790 -3.73 -3.95 -8.79
CA PHE A 790 -2.58 -3.17 -9.19
C PHE A 790 -1.32 -3.94 -8.81
N LYS A 791 -0.32 -3.92 -9.69
CA LYS A 791 0.99 -4.52 -9.44
C LYS A 791 2.03 -3.42 -9.34
N LEU A 792 2.92 -3.55 -8.37
CA LEU A 792 4.08 -2.69 -8.22
C LEU A 792 5.07 -3.00 -9.34
N ARG A 793 5.55 -1.96 -10.03
CA ARG A 793 6.58 -2.13 -11.06
C ARG A 793 7.61 -1.03 -11.00
N GLN A 794 8.85 -1.43 -11.21
CA GLN A 794 9.97 -0.51 -11.34
C GLN A 794 9.82 0.34 -12.62
N ARG A 795 9.98 1.66 -12.49
CA ARG A 795 10.14 2.59 -13.63
C ARG A 795 11.18 3.65 -13.28
N SER A 796 11.98 4.05 -14.27
CA SER A 796 12.84 5.24 -14.14
C SER A 796 11.97 6.47 -14.34
N LEU A 797 11.68 7.19 -13.27
CA LEU A 797 10.69 8.27 -13.31
C LEU A 797 11.31 9.64 -13.63
N GLY A 798 12.63 9.85 -13.60
CA GLY A 798 13.24 11.13 -14.06
C GLY A 798 12.56 12.40 -13.49
N PRO A 799 12.69 13.59 -14.11
CA PRO A 799 11.96 14.79 -13.71
C PRO A 799 10.46 14.73 -14.03
N TRP A 800 9.62 15.30 -13.15
CA TRP A 800 8.15 15.32 -13.32
C TRP A 800 7.68 15.91 -14.68
N THR A 801 8.49 16.79 -15.29
CA THR A 801 8.17 17.50 -16.53
C THR A 801 8.52 16.75 -17.83
N THR A 802 9.29 15.65 -17.76
CA THR A 802 9.86 14.97 -18.94
C THR A 802 9.50 13.49 -19.04
N LEU A 803 8.58 13.03 -18.20
CA LEU A 803 8.17 11.64 -18.08
C LEU A 803 7.27 11.14 -19.22
N ALA A 804 7.65 10.02 -19.85
CA ALA A 804 6.70 9.09 -20.47
C ALA A 804 7.14 7.64 -20.16
N PRO A 805 6.22 6.79 -19.67
CA PRO A 805 5.45 5.98 -20.60
C PRO A 805 3.93 5.96 -20.32
N SER A 806 3.16 5.61 -21.35
CA SER A 806 1.87 4.92 -21.18
C SER A 806 2.16 3.61 -20.45
N ASN A 807 1.71 3.50 -19.20
CA ASN A 807 1.77 2.25 -18.48
C ASN A 807 0.54 1.43 -18.88
N ALA A 808 0.66 0.10 -18.91
CA ALA A 808 -0.52 -0.76 -18.99
C ALA A 808 -1.36 -0.54 -17.72
N SER A 809 -2.68 -0.56 -17.87
CA SER A 809 -3.62 -0.49 -16.75
C SER A 809 -3.25 -1.45 -15.60
N GLY A 810 -3.55 -1.06 -14.37
CA GLY A 810 -3.25 -1.89 -13.19
C GLY A 810 -1.78 -1.90 -12.76
N ILE A 811 -1.00 -0.85 -13.05
CA ILE A 811 0.40 -0.73 -12.60
C ILE A 811 0.59 0.50 -11.70
N VAL A 812 1.16 0.30 -10.51
CA VAL A 812 1.75 1.37 -9.69
C VAL A 812 3.24 1.42 -9.99
N ALA A 813 3.66 2.49 -10.64
CA ALA A 813 5.05 2.67 -11.05
C ALA A 813 5.86 3.30 -9.91
N VAL A 814 7.02 2.73 -9.57
CA VAL A 814 7.92 3.29 -8.54
C VAL A 814 9.35 3.42 -9.07
N ASP A 815 9.99 4.54 -8.77
CA ASP A 815 11.44 4.73 -8.89
C ASP A 815 12.05 4.66 -7.48
N PRO A 816 12.57 3.50 -7.06
CA PRO A 816 13.03 3.33 -5.69
C PRO A 816 14.34 4.09 -5.40
N ARG A 817 15.03 4.63 -6.41
CA ARG A 817 16.20 5.49 -6.24
C ARG A 817 15.83 6.88 -5.70
N LEU A 818 14.72 7.39 -6.20
CA LEU A 818 14.22 8.73 -5.89
C LEU A 818 13.06 8.69 -4.89
N GLY A 819 12.52 7.51 -4.57
CA GLY A 819 11.34 7.39 -3.71
C GLY A 819 10.12 8.05 -4.36
N ARG A 820 9.98 7.91 -5.69
CA ARG A 820 8.87 8.46 -6.46
C ARG A 820 7.90 7.38 -6.86
N VAL A 821 6.61 7.68 -6.78
CA VAL A 821 5.53 6.77 -7.17
C VAL A 821 4.62 7.49 -8.16
N VAL A 822 4.13 6.77 -9.17
CA VAL A 822 3.15 7.25 -10.14
C VAL A 822 1.97 6.29 -10.20
N LEU A 823 0.78 6.86 -9.98
CA LEU A 823 -0.54 6.26 -10.17
C LEU A 823 -1.09 6.68 -11.53
N GLN A 824 -1.66 5.73 -12.25
CA GLN A 824 -2.30 5.95 -13.55
C GLN A 824 -3.72 6.52 -13.41
N ASP A 825 -4.34 6.82 -14.56
CA ASP A 825 -5.71 7.34 -14.63
C ASP A 825 -6.78 6.32 -14.21
N ASP A 826 -6.49 5.02 -14.32
CA ASP A 826 -7.38 3.95 -13.87
C ASP A 826 -7.26 3.68 -12.35
N ALA A 827 -6.24 4.24 -11.69
CA ALA A 827 -6.12 4.18 -10.23
C ALA A 827 -7.21 5.06 -9.58
N PRO A 828 -7.83 4.62 -8.48
CA PRO A 828 -8.83 5.41 -7.77
C PRO A 828 -8.33 6.81 -7.41
N VAL A 829 -9.21 7.80 -7.49
CA VAL A 829 -8.89 9.18 -7.08
C VAL A 829 -9.42 9.43 -5.69
N GLY A 830 -8.54 9.90 -4.81
CA GLY A 830 -8.79 10.09 -3.40
C GLY A 830 -7.51 10.50 -2.67
N ARG A 831 -7.56 10.48 -1.35
CA ARG A 831 -6.42 10.74 -0.49
C ARG A 831 -5.44 9.58 -0.60
N VAL A 832 -4.22 9.86 -1.06
CA VAL A 832 -3.15 8.86 -1.14
C VAL A 832 -2.47 8.77 0.22
N THR A 833 -2.26 7.55 0.71
CA THR A 833 -1.37 7.25 1.82
C THR A 833 -0.35 6.21 1.39
N VAL A 834 0.88 6.33 1.90
CA VAL A 834 1.97 5.42 1.59
C VAL A 834 2.61 4.94 2.87
N SER A 835 2.77 3.63 2.99
CA SER A 835 3.68 3.03 3.97
C SER A 835 4.94 2.55 3.24
N ALA A 836 6.11 2.88 3.76
CA ALA A 836 7.39 2.51 3.15
C ALA A 836 8.51 2.50 4.19
N ARG A 837 9.66 1.93 3.84
CA ARG A 837 10.86 2.01 4.68
C ARG A 837 11.92 2.89 4.04
N VAL A 838 12.59 3.68 4.88
CA VAL A 838 13.74 4.52 4.49
C VAL A 838 14.97 4.14 5.32
N GLY A 839 16.16 4.30 4.75
CA GLY A 839 17.42 3.94 5.41
C GLY A 839 18.09 5.11 6.10
N ARG A 840 18.66 4.85 7.29
CA ARG A 840 19.56 5.77 8.01
C ARG A 840 20.90 5.09 8.28
N GLY A 841 21.97 5.89 8.41
CA GLY A 841 23.30 5.39 8.77
C GLY A 841 23.49 5.10 10.26
N ALA A 842 22.56 5.54 11.11
CA ALA A 842 22.51 5.27 12.55
C ALA A 842 21.10 5.52 13.09
N SER A 843 20.83 5.11 14.34
CA SER A 843 19.55 5.29 15.03
C SER A 843 19.32 6.73 15.53
N LEU A 844 19.31 7.69 14.59
CA LEU A 844 19.15 9.14 14.81
C LEU A 844 17.84 9.68 14.22
N GLY A 845 17.18 10.56 14.97
CA GLY A 845 15.97 11.25 14.53
C GLY A 845 14.68 10.45 14.67
N ALA A 846 13.59 11.04 14.16
CA ALA A 846 12.24 10.49 14.28
C ALA A 846 12.11 9.11 13.63
N GLY A 847 11.28 8.25 14.22
CA GLY A 847 11.13 6.85 13.80
C GLY A 847 12.18 5.88 14.37
N LEU A 848 13.13 6.36 15.18
CA LEU A 848 14.16 5.51 15.82
C LEU A 848 14.11 5.60 17.35
N LEU A 849 13.01 6.13 17.89
CA LEU A 849 12.74 6.19 19.33
C LEU A 849 12.66 4.75 19.90
N PRO A 850 13.55 4.36 20.83
CA PRO A 850 13.48 3.05 21.43
C PRO A 850 12.23 2.90 22.32
N PRO A 851 11.69 1.67 22.49
CA PRO A 851 10.47 1.43 23.26
C PRO A 851 10.54 1.90 24.71
N ASP A 852 11.72 1.84 25.34
CA ASP A 852 11.97 2.27 26.72
C ASP A 852 12.28 3.77 26.84
N ARG A 853 12.42 4.48 25.71
CA ARG A 853 12.69 5.92 25.57
C ARG A 853 13.97 6.37 26.26
N CYS A 854 14.88 5.44 26.55
CA CYS A 854 16.09 5.70 27.31
C CYS A 854 17.27 5.98 26.37
N PRO A 855 17.99 7.11 26.52
CA PRO A 855 19.23 7.32 25.80
C PRO A 855 20.26 6.24 26.15
N PRO A 856 21.17 5.88 25.22
CA PRO A 856 22.28 4.97 25.49
C PRO A 856 23.09 5.39 26.72
N ALA A 857 23.43 4.43 27.58
CA ALA A 857 24.21 4.70 28.80
C ALA A 857 25.58 5.37 28.50
N ALA A 858 26.15 5.11 27.33
CA ALA A 858 27.39 5.74 26.86
C ALA A 858 27.28 7.27 26.65
N TRP A 859 26.06 7.81 26.57
CA TRP A 859 25.79 9.25 26.47
C TRP A 859 25.66 9.92 27.84
N ALA A 860 25.51 9.16 28.92
CA ALA A 860 25.41 9.71 30.27
C ALA A 860 26.77 10.24 30.74
N GLU A 861 26.76 11.33 31.49
CA GLU A 861 27.91 11.82 32.25
C GLU A 861 27.60 11.73 33.75
N PRO A 862 28.58 11.42 34.62
CA PRO A 862 28.33 11.24 36.06
C PRO A 862 27.71 12.47 36.75
N ASP A 863 28.02 13.67 36.27
CA ASP A 863 27.52 14.95 36.79
C ASP A 863 26.19 15.41 36.15
N LEU A 864 25.71 14.73 35.11
CA LEU A 864 24.48 15.04 34.39
C LEU A 864 23.71 13.74 34.06
N PRO A 865 23.05 13.12 35.07
CA PRO A 865 22.27 11.91 34.84
C PRO A 865 21.06 12.19 33.94
N PHE A 866 20.58 11.15 33.24
CA PHE A 866 19.33 11.23 32.51
C PHE A 866 18.16 11.49 33.46
N ILE A 867 17.17 12.24 32.98
CA ILE A 867 15.93 12.50 33.69
C ILE A 867 14.86 11.59 33.09
N ASP A 868 14.06 10.96 33.92
CA ASP A 868 12.98 10.11 33.45
C ASP A 868 11.83 10.94 32.86
N PRO A 869 11.39 10.64 31.62
CA PRO A 869 10.26 11.34 31.02
C PRO A 869 8.95 10.93 31.73
N PRO A 870 7.96 11.84 31.84
CA PRO A 870 6.69 11.57 32.53
C PRO A 870 5.87 10.46 31.85
N ASP A 871 6.10 10.24 30.56
CA ASP A 871 5.43 9.29 29.68
C ASP A 871 6.14 7.93 29.58
N ARG A 872 7.17 7.67 30.39
CA ARG A 872 7.93 6.41 30.35
C ARG A 872 6.97 5.21 30.53
N PRO A 873 6.89 4.28 29.56
CA PRO A 873 5.99 3.13 29.68
C PRO A 873 6.41 2.29 30.88
N GLY A 874 5.46 2.07 31.79
CA GLY A 874 5.59 1.43 33.10
C GLY A 874 6.88 0.66 33.33
N ASP A 875 7.88 1.36 33.86
CA ASP A 875 8.89 0.75 34.71
C ASP A 875 8.14 -0.02 35.82
N ARG A 876 8.69 -1.15 36.25
CA ARG A 876 8.26 -1.90 37.44
C ARG A 876 8.20 -1.02 38.71
N SER A 877 8.72 0.22 38.67
CA SER A 877 8.59 1.27 39.69
C SER A 877 7.24 2.02 39.75
N GLY A 878 6.40 1.98 38.70
CA GLY A 878 5.07 2.60 38.71
C GLY A 878 5.04 4.14 38.70
N SER A 879 6.08 4.81 38.21
CA SER A 879 6.27 6.27 38.30
C SER A 879 5.73 7.12 37.13
N GLY A 880 5.38 6.52 35.98
CA GLY A 880 4.90 7.24 34.78
C GLY A 880 3.46 7.74 34.90
N LEU A 881 3.19 8.94 34.40
CA LEU A 881 1.84 9.50 34.28
C LEU A 881 1.06 8.79 33.16
N PRO A 882 -0.24 8.50 33.35
CA PRO A 882 -1.05 7.89 32.30
C PRO A 882 -1.24 8.87 31.13
N VAL A 883 -1.28 8.34 29.91
CA VAL A 883 -1.61 9.09 28.70
C VAL A 883 -2.97 9.77 28.88
N THR A 884 -3.01 11.09 28.67
CA THR A 884 -4.22 11.90 28.85
C THR A 884 -5.13 11.83 27.63
N ALA A 885 -4.55 11.82 26.43
CA ALA A 885 -5.24 11.64 25.15
C ALA A 885 -4.29 11.07 24.07
N TRP A 886 -4.87 10.42 23.07
CA TRP A 886 -4.17 9.94 21.89
C TRP A 886 -4.44 10.84 20.68
N ILE A 887 -3.45 11.05 19.83
CA ILE A 887 -3.57 11.89 18.64
C ILE A 887 -3.52 10.99 17.41
N SER A 888 -4.59 11.03 16.61
CA SER A 888 -4.68 10.37 15.30
C SER A 888 -5.77 11.06 14.51
N PRO A 889 -5.43 11.91 13.51
CA PRO A 889 -6.42 12.59 12.70
C PRO A 889 -7.44 11.63 12.10
N GLU A 890 -6.98 10.47 11.63
CA GLU A 890 -7.86 9.50 10.98
C GLU A 890 -8.84 8.87 11.97
N ARG A 891 -8.39 8.54 13.18
CA ARG A 891 -9.17 7.83 14.19
C ARG A 891 -9.86 8.75 15.21
N ALA A 892 -9.86 10.06 14.98
CA ALA A 892 -10.40 11.05 15.91
C ALA A 892 -11.88 10.80 16.21
N GLY A 893 -12.29 11.03 17.46
CA GLY A 893 -13.63 10.73 17.98
C GLY A 893 -13.80 9.30 18.52
N GLY A 894 -12.78 8.45 18.35
CA GLY A 894 -12.70 7.13 18.99
C GLY A 894 -12.14 7.18 20.41
N VAL A 895 -12.04 5.99 21.02
CA VAL A 895 -11.34 5.77 22.30
C VAL A 895 -10.32 4.64 22.14
N LEU A 896 -9.21 4.73 22.88
CA LEU A 896 -8.22 3.66 22.97
C LEU A 896 -8.00 3.29 24.44
N ALA A 897 -8.12 2.00 24.73
CA ALA A 897 -7.87 1.46 26.07
C ALA A 897 -6.35 1.35 26.32
N ALA A 898 -5.86 2.00 27.37
CA ALA A 898 -4.48 1.89 27.83
C ALA A 898 -4.45 1.72 29.35
N GLY A 899 -3.79 0.66 29.84
CA GLY A 899 -3.72 0.38 31.29
C GLY A 899 -5.09 0.15 31.96
N GLY A 900 -6.10 -0.32 31.21
CA GLY A 900 -7.46 -0.54 31.73
C GLY A 900 -8.35 0.71 31.82
N GLN A 901 -7.90 1.86 31.32
CA GLN A 901 -8.70 3.08 31.19
C GLN A 901 -8.87 3.47 29.72
N GLU A 902 -10.06 3.88 29.32
CA GLU A 902 -10.33 4.41 27.99
C GLU A 902 -9.91 5.88 27.90
N ARG A 903 -9.14 6.21 26.87
CA ARG A 903 -8.66 7.58 26.60
C ARG A 903 -9.15 8.05 25.23
N PRO A 904 -9.53 9.33 25.09
CA PRO A 904 -10.02 9.84 23.82
C PRO A 904 -8.93 9.86 22.76
N ILE A 905 -9.32 9.62 21.51
CA ILE A 905 -8.51 9.88 20.32
C ILE A 905 -8.96 11.21 19.72
N VAL A 906 -8.05 12.17 19.64
CA VAL A 906 -8.27 13.53 19.11
C VAL A 906 -7.50 13.75 17.80
N ALA A 907 -7.86 14.78 17.04
CA ALA A 907 -7.26 15.05 15.73
C ALA A 907 -5.99 15.91 15.81
N THR A 908 -5.89 16.78 16.80
CA THR A 908 -4.82 17.79 16.94
C THR A 908 -4.17 17.77 18.32
N VAL A 909 -2.99 18.40 18.47
CA VAL A 909 -2.33 18.51 19.78
C VAL A 909 -3.16 19.39 20.70
N MET A 910 -3.68 20.52 20.19
CA MET A 910 -4.54 21.45 20.93
C MET A 910 -5.76 20.76 21.58
N GLU A 911 -6.47 19.89 20.86
CA GLU A 911 -7.63 19.15 21.38
C GLU A 911 -7.26 18.21 22.54
N GLY A 912 -6.01 17.75 22.61
CA GLY A 912 -5.51 16.89 23.69
C GLY A 912 -5.24 17.63 25.00
N LEU A 913 -5.19 18.97 25.00
CA LEU A 913 -4.78 19.79 26.16
C LEU A 913 -5.89 20.04 27.20
N ASP A 914 -7.06 19.42 27.09
CA ASP A 914 -8.22 19.62 27.99
C ASP A 914 -8.09 18.99 29.41
N SER A 915 -6.88 18.62 29.85
CA SER A 915 -6.60 17.88 31.09
C SER A 915 -6.31 18.78 32.31
N ALA A 916 -6.78 18.39 33.51
CA ALA A 916 -6.47 19.05 34.79
C ALA A 916 -5.04 18.74 35.33
N THR A 917 -4.38 17.74 34.76
CA THR A 917 -2.98 17.33 35.03
C THR A 917 -2.07 17.71 33.84
N PRO A 918 -0.74 17.75 34.01
CA PRO A 918 0.16 17.94 32.87
C PRO A 918 -0.20 17.00 31.72
N PRO A 919 -0.45 17.53 30.50
CA PRO A 919 -0.87 16.74 29.36
C PRO A 919 0.24 15.79 28.91
N VAL A 920 -0.13 14.52 28.74
CA VAL A 920 0.72 13.44 28.24
C VAL A 920 0.07 12.86 27.01
N LEU A 921 0.56 13.23 25.83
CA LEU A 921 -0.08 13.00 24.54
C LEU A 921 0.75 12.05 23.67
N GLY A 922 0.13 10.97 23.21
CA GLY A 922 0.76 9.99 22.31
C GLY A 922 0.21 10.09 20.88
N LEU A 923 1.08 10.19 19.88
CA LEU A 923 0.71 10.15 18.46
C LEU A 923 0.73 8.71 17.95
N ILE A 924 -0.39 8.24 17.40
CA ILE A 924 -0.54 6.87 16.86
C ILE A 924 -0.17 6.88 15.38
N GLY A 925 0.69 5.95 14.95
CA GLY A 925 1.21 5.82 13.58
C GLY A 925 2.15 6.95 13.18
N SER A 926 2.29 7.20 11.87
CA SER A 926 3.08 8.32 11.32
C SER A 926 2.21 9.43 10.69
N PRO A 927 1.21 9.98 11.40
CA PRO A 927 0.31 10.96 10.82
C PRO A 927 1.05 12.26 10.47
N ARG A 928 0.52 12.97 9.46
CA ARG A 928 0.96 14.32 9.12
C ARG A 928 0.00 15.34 9.75
N LEU A 929 0.45 16.01 10.80
CA LEU A 929 -0.29 17.05 11.52
C LEU A 929 -0.04 18.44 10.91
N PRO A 930 -1.01 19.37 10.97
CA PRO A 930 -0.79 20.76 10.64
C PRO A 930 0.17 21.44 11.65
N PRO A 931 0.80 22.58 11.28
CA PRO A 931 1.59 23.37 12.23
C PRO A 931 0.71 23.93 13.35
N GLU A 932 1.25 24.01 14.58
CA GLU A 932 0.50 24.45 15.76
C GLU A 932 1.22 25.51 16.59
N ARG A 933 0.44 26.41 17.20
CA ARG A 933 0.90 27.45 18.14
C ARG A 933 0.16 27.30 19.46
N LEU A 934 0.88 26.90 20.51
CA LEU A 934 0.31 26.54 21.81
C LEU A 934 0.82 27.50 22.88
N SER A 935 -0.09 28.32 23.42
CA SER A 935 0.23 29.31 24.46
C SER A 935 -0.67 29.25 25.69
N GLN A 936 -1.72 28.43 25.66
CA GLN A 936 -2.66 28.23 26.76
C GLN A 936 -2.57 26.78 27.25
N ARG A 937 -2.90 26.55 28.53
CA ARG A 937 -2.97 25.20 29.13
C ARG A 937 -1.65 24.42 29.14
N LEU A 938 -0.53 25.14 29.11
CA LEU A 938 0.83 24.58 29.19
C LEU A 938 1.52 24.88 30.53
N ASP A 939 0.84 25.54 31.48
CA ASP A 939 1.44 26.01 32.74
C ASP A 939 2.02 24.86 33.60
N SER A 940 1.43 23.66 33.48
CA SER A 940 1.88 22.43 34.15
C SER A 940 2.92 21.63 33.36
N GLY A 941 3.26 22.05 32.13
CA GLY A 941 4.16 21.34 31.22
C GLY A 941 3.45 20.64 30.07
N LEU A 942 4.22 19.87 29.29
CA LEU A 942 3.71 19.06 28.16
C LEU A 942 4.63 17.86 27.92
N SER A 943 4.05 16.69 27.70
CA SER A 943 4.74 15.56 27.05
C SER A 943 4.01 15.16 25.77
N LEU A 944 4.75 15.11 24.65
CA LEU A 944 4.26 14.74 23.33
C LEU A 944 5.21 13.74 22.69
N PHE A 945 4.73 12.53 22.38
CA PHE A 945 5.61 11.44 21.94
C PHE A 945 4.98 10.58 20.84
N ALA A 946 5.82 9.99 19.98
CA ALA A 946 5.42 8.91 19.08
C ALA A 946 5.08 7.65 19.88
N ALA A 947 3.83 7.18 19.79
CA ALA A 947 3.32 6.06 20.58
C ALA A 947 3.87 4.71 20.12
N ASP A 948 3.92 4.53 18.80
CA ASP A 948 4.32 3.29 18.16
C ASP A 948 5.83 3.28 17.91
N THR A 949 6.46 2.16 18.23
CA THR A 949 7.89 1.96 18.00
C THR A 949 8.17 1.93 16.51
N GLY A 950 9.06 2.80 16.03
CA GLY A 950 9.38 2.89 14.60
C GLY A 950 8.61 3.98 13.85
N ALA A 951 7.52 4.51 14.40
CA ALA A 951 6.71 5.52 13.75
C ALA A 951 7.36 6.91 13.76
N ALA A 952 7.16 7.68 12.69
CA ALA A 952 7.71 9.01 12.49
C ALA A 952 6.61 10.06 12.26
N PRO A 953 5.80 10.40 13.28
CA PRO A 953 4.79 11.43 13.15
C PRO A 953 5.40 12.76 12.71
N CYS A 954 4.81 13.37 11.68
CA CYS A 954 5.29 14.59 11.06
C CYS A 954 4.38 15.78 11.38
N ILE A 955 4.94 16.88 11.87
CA ILE A 955 4.25 18.17 11.98
C ILE A 955 4.71 19.04 10.82
N GLY A 956 3.76 19.44 9.96
CA GLY A 956 4.01 20.32 8.82
C GLY A 956 4.55 21.68 9.23
N ALA A 957 4.98 22.49 8.26
CA ALA A 957 5.42 23.86 8.50
C ALA A 957 4.43 24.85 7.86
N ASP A 958 4.23 26.00 8.51
CA ASP A 958 3.51 27.12 7.91
C ASP A 958 4.38 27.87 6.88
N GLU A 959 3.82 28.90 6.26
CA GLU A 959 4.51 29.75 5.27
C GLU A 959 5.75 30.47 5.80
N HIS A 960 5.89 30.58 7.13
CA HIS A 960 7.05 31.18 7.80
C HIS A 960 8.05 30.14 8.30
N GLY A 961 7.85 28.88 7.95
CA GLY A 961 8.70 27.77 8.35
C GLY A 961 8.53 27.38 9.82
N LEU A 962 7.41 27.70 10.48
CA LEU A 962 7.11 27.25 11.84
C LEU A 962 6.35 25.93 11.81
N SER A 963 6.82 24.94 12.57
CA SER A 963 6.07 23.69 12.79
C SER A 963 5.34 23.67 14.13
N LEU A 964 6.03 24.04 15.21
CA LEU A 964 5.46 24.00 16.54
C LEU A 964 5.96 25.19 17.35
N ALA A 965 5.06 25.95 17.96
CA ALA A 965 5.42 26.98 18.92
C ALA A 965 4.84 26.64 20.30
N LEU A 966 5.71 26.60 21.30
CA LEU A 966 5.37 26.30 22.69
C LEU A 966 5.72 27.49 23.58
N TYR A 967 4.73 28.03 24.29
CA TYR A 967 4.90 29.12 25.25
C TYR A 967 4.44 28.72 26.67
N PRO A 968 5.09 27.75 27.36
CA PRO A 968 4.66 27.30 28.68
C PRO A 968 4.91 28.37 29.75
N GLY A 969 3.92 28.66 30.60
CA GLY A 969 4.11 29.46 31.81
C GLY A 969 4.56 30.91 31.57
N PHE A 970 4.23 31.51 30.42
CA PHE A 970 4.62 32.88 30.09
C PHE A 970 4.01 33.86 31.12
N GLY A 971 4.84 34.37 32.04
CA GLY A 971 4.44 35.27 33.14
C GLY A 971 4.36 34.63 34.54
N GLY A 972 4.62 33.33 34.68
CA GLY A 972 4.67 32.60 35.95
C GLY A 972 6.09 32.42 36.52
N SER A 973 6.20 32.12 37.83
CA SER A 973 7.48 31.84 38.50
C SER A 973 7.83 30.35 38.66
N ALA A 974 6.92 29.45 38.28
CA ALA A 974 7.08 28.00 38.40
C ALA A 974 8.01 27.45 37.31
N ALA A 975 8.81 26.44 37.65
CA ALA A 975 9.59 25.70 36.67
C ALA A 975 8.68 24.78 35.85
N THR A 976 8.77 24.84 34.52
CA THR A 976 7.92 24.05 33.62
C THR A 976 8.75 23.05 32.80
N GLY A 977 8.19 21.86 32.55
CA GLY A 977 8.83 20.80 31.79
C GLY A 977 8.17 20.59 30.42
N VAL A 978 8.97 20.51 29.36
CA VAL A 978 8.53 20.12 28.01
C VAL A 978 9.28 18.87 27.57
N TRP A 979 8.54 17.85 27.12
CA TRP A 979 9.08 16.57 26.68
C TRP A 979 8.59 16.27 25.27
N LEU A 980 9.51 16.13 24.32
CA LEU A 980 9.18 15.75 22.94
C LEU A 980 9.98 14.52 22.54
N ALA A 981 9.32 13.48 22.03
CA ALA A 981 10.01 12.25 21.66
C ALA A 981 9.53 11.68 20.32
N GLY A 982 10.48 11.37 19.41
CA GLY A 982 10.18 10.71 18.14
C GLY A 982 9.42 11.57 17.12
N LEU A 983 9.51 12.90 17.21
CA LEU A 983 8.73 13.81 16.35
C LEU A 983 9.55 14.31 15.16
N TRP A 984 8.93 14.38 13.98
CA TRP A 984 9.49 15.05 12.82
C TRP A 984 8.84 16.42 12.62
N LEU A 985 9.59 17.50 12.83
CA LEU A 985 9.16 18.86 12.52
C LEU A 985 9.70 19.29 11.15
N ALA A 986 8.80 19.61 10.22
CA ALA A 986 9.16 20.06 8.86
C ALA A 986 9.90 21.42 8.86
N GLY A 987 9.62 22.27 9.85
CA GLY A 987 10.21 23.58 10.08
C GLY A 987 10.69 23.74 11.52
N ARG A 988 10.73 24.98 12.01
CA ARG A 988 11.30 25.34 13.31
C ARG A 988 10.37 25.00 14.48
N LEU A 989 10.99 24.62 15.60
CA LEU A 989 10.40 24.66 16.94
C LEU A 989 10.70 26.01 17.58
N GLU A 990 9.67 26.78 17.91
CA GLU A 990 9.80 27.95 18.78
C GLU A 990 9.48 27.54 20.22
N LEU A 991 10.42 27.75 21.14
CA LEU A 991 10.26 27.39 22.54
C LEU A 991 10.54 28.58 23.44
N VAL A 992 9.56 28.94 24.27
CA VAL A 992 9.68 30.06 25.21
C VAL A 992 9.46 29.57 26.63
N LEU A 993 10.55 29.40 27.37
CA LEU A 993 10.55 29.00 28.77
C LEU A 993 11.17 30.10 29.63
N ALA A 994 10.47 30.51 30.70
CA ALA A 994 11.02 31.43 31.68
C ALA A 994 12.00 30.74 32.63
N ARG A 995 11.66 29.53 33.10
CA ARG A 995 12.49 28.67 33.94
C ARG A 995 12.05 27.22 33.79
N GLY A 996 12.98 26.26 33.86
CA GLY A 996 12.65 24.83 33.85
C GLY A 996 13.47 24.03 32.85
N GLN A 997 12.85 23.03 32.22
CA GLN A 997 13.56 22.09 31.34
C GLN A 997 12.79 21.74 30.08
N ALA A 998 13.52 21.52 28.99
CA ALA A 998 13.01 20.91 27.79
C ALA A 998 13.90 19.72 27.41
N ASP A 999 13.33 18.53 27.28
CA ASP A 999 14.04 17.31 26.91
C ASP A 999 13.44 16.75 25.61
N LEU A 1000 14.25 16.72 24.56
CA LEU A 1000 13.87 16.29 23.23
C LEU A 1000 14.70 15.05 22.85
N ARG A 1001 14.03 13.98 22.43
CA ARG A 1001 14.67 12.71 22.12
C ARG A 1001 14.27 12.17 20.75
N TRP A 1002 15.25 11.82 19.91
CA TRP A 1002 15.05 11.29 18.56
C TRP A 1002 14.08 12.14 17.73
N CYS A 1003 14.22 13.47 17.79
CA CYS A 1003 13.41 14.39 16.99
C CYS A 1003 14.18 14.86 15.75
N ASN A 1004 13.46 15.13 14.66
CA ASN A 1004 13.97 15.90 13.53
C ASN A 1004 13.47 17.33 13.67
N LEU A 1005 14.37 18.29 13.81
CA LEU A 1005 14.09 19.69 14.08
C LEU A 1005 14.57 20.55 12.90
N GLY A 1006 13.66 20.85 11.98
CA GLY A 1006 13.91 21.66 10.80
C GLY A 1006 14.73 20.96 9.71
N ALA A 1007 14.77 21.60 8.54
CA ALA A 1007 15.61 21.19 7.42
C ALA A 1007 17.05 21.72 7.58
N PRO A 1008 18.06 21.08 6.96
CA PRO A 1008 19.42 21.59 6.88
C PRO A 1008 19.48 23.06 6.45
N GLY A 1009 20.26 23.86 7.16
CA GLY A 1009 20.43 25.30 6.90
C GLY A 1009 19.27 26.20 7.31
N GLN A 1010 18.17 25.63 7.80
CA GLN A 1010 17.09 26.39 8.42
C GLN A 1010 17.20 26.33 9.94
N VAL A 1011 16.64 27.32 10.62
CA VAL A 1011 16.51 27.29 12.08
C VAL A 1011 15.58 26.13 12.45
N GLY A 1012 16.11 25.13 13.14
CA GLY A 1012 15.37 23.96 13.62
C GLY A 1012 14.79 24.17 15.01
N LEU A 1013 15.52 24.88 15.88
CA LEU A 1013 15.05 25.25 17.22
C LEU A 1013 15.46 26.68 17.53
N TRP A 1014 14.49 27.49 17.92
CA TRP A 1014 14.67 28.88 18.28
C TRP A 1014 14.11 29.18 19.66
N MET A 1015 14.92 29.84 20.50
CA MET A 1015 14.49 30.44 21.75
C MET A 1015 14.69 31.96 21.69
N PRO A 1016 13.68 32.77 22.06
CA PRO A 1016 13.77 34.24 21.99
C PRO A 1016 14.97 34.79 22.77
N GLY A 1017 15.66 35.77 22.17
CA GLY A 1017 16.86 36.40 22.75
C GLY A 1017 18.19 35.75 22.32
N GLY A 1018 18.15 34.66 21.54
CA GLY A 1018 19.33 34.10 20.91
C GLY A 1018 19.96 35.03 19.88
N GLY A 1019 21.30 35.06 19.81
CA GLY A 1019 22.06 35.73 18.75
C GLY A 1019 22.23 37.26 18.83
N HIS A 1020 21.49 37.98 19.69
CA HIS A 1020 21.45 39.46 19.69
C HIS A 1020 22.09 40.16 20.91
N GLN A 1021 23.12 39.57 21.51
CA GLN A 1021 23.78 40.11 22.71
C GLN A 1021 25.06 40.90 22.36
N ASP A 1022 25.37 41.96 23.10
CA ASP A 1022 26.67 42.64 23.02
C ASP A 1022 27.79 41.78 23.62
N ILE A 1023 29.04 41.99 23.18
CA ILE A 1023 30.21 41.19 23.62
C ILE A 1023 30.41 41.21 25.14
N SER A 1024 30.12 42.34 25.80
CA SER A 1024 30.19 42.46 27.26
C SER A 1024 29.14 41.61 27.97
N ALA A 1025 27.92 41.53 27.43
CA ALA A 1025 26.83 40.73 27.97
C ALA A 1025 27.04 39.22 27.73
N ARG A 1026 27.68 38.85 26.61
CA ARG A 1026 28.05 37.45 26.34
C ARG A 1026 29.09 36.91 27.33
N ARG A 1027 30.05 37.74 27.75
CA ARG A 1027 31.14 37.34 28.65
C ARG A 1027 30.76 37.27 30.13
N SER A 1028 29.60 37.81 30.52
CA SER A 1028 29.15 37.82 31.92
C SER A 1028 28.60 36.47 32.39
N LEU A 1029 28.28 35.55 31.47
CA LEU A 1029 27.77 34.18 31.73
C LEU A 1029 26.63 34.17 32.78
N PRO A 1030 25.43 34.66 32.42
CA PRO A 1030 24.30 34.66 33.35
C PRO A 1030 23.94 33.23 33.80
N PRO A 1031 23.30 33.08 34.98
CA PRO A 1031 22.85 31.78 35.45
C PRO A 1031 21.90 31.14 34.44
N ALA A 1032 22.03 29.82 34.26
CA ALA A 1032 21.14 29.07 33.38
C ALA A 1032 19.83 28.77 34.11
N ASP A 1033 18.75 29.45 33.71
CA ASP A 1033 17.40 29.24 34.25
C ASP A 1033 16.62 28.17 33.46
N VAL A 1034 17.09 27.83 32.26
CA VAL A 1034 16.50 26.81 31.40
C VAL A 1034 17.55 25.78 30.97
N GLU A 1035 17.24 24.51 31.17
CA GLU A 1035 18.05 23.40 30.68
C GLU A 1035 17.39 22.77 29.44
N LEU A 1036 18.11 22.78 28.32
CA LEU A 1036 17.68 22.18 27.06
C LEU A 1036 18.50 20.92 26.80
N ARG A 1037 17.84 19.76 26.81
CA ARG A 1037 18.45 18.45 26.59
C ARG A 1037 18.04 17.88 25.24
N LEU A 1038 19.02 17.50 24.43
CA LEU A 1038 18.81 16.88 23.12
C LEU A 1038 19.51 15.51 23.07
N TYR A 1039 18.78 14.44 22.74
CA TYR A 1039 19.34 13.10 22.64
C TYR A 1039 18.97 12.44 21.31
N GLY A 1040 19.95 12.05 20.50
CA GLY A 1040 19.67 11.36 19.23
C GLY A 1040 18.94 12.22 18.19
N CYS A 1041 18.94 13.56 18.33
CA CYS A 1041 18.17 14.46 17.47
C CYS A 1041 18.93 14.84 16.19
N MET A 1042 18.18 15.05 15.11
CA MET A 1042 18.66 15.69 13.89
C MET A 1042 18.20 17.14 13.88
N VAL A 1043 19.12 18.09 13.97
CA VAL A 1043 18.82 19.51 14.13
C VAL A 1043 19.39 20.28 12.95
N GLY A 1044 18.63 21.22 12.40
CA GLY A 1044 19.17 22.27 11.54
C GLY A 1044 20.06 23.24 12.34
N VAL A 1045 19.79 24.53 12.22
CA VAL A 1045 20.40 25.56 13.06
C VAL A 1045 19.69 25.67 14.41
N ILE A 1046 20.45 25.79 15.49
CA ILE A 1046 19.91 26.08 16.83
C ILE A 1046 20.31 27.48 17.29
N GLU A 1047 19.34 28.24 17.81
CA GLU A 1047 19.55 29.61 18.28
C GLU A 1047 19.09 29.76 19.73
N LEU A 1048 20.04 30.05 20.63
CA LEU A 1048 19.83 30.04 22.08
C LEU A 1048 20.29 31.34 22.75
N PRO A 1049 19.53 31.86 23.73
CA PRO A 1049 19.95 32.98 24.57
C PRO A 1049 20.94 32.54 25.66
N PRO A 1050 21.65 33.49 26.31
CA PRO A 1050 22.68 33.18 27.31
C PRO A 1050 22.22 32.45 28.58
N TRP A 1051 20.95 32.56 28.98
CA TRP A 1051 20.40 31.90 30.18
C TRP A 1051 19.99 30.44 29.95
N VAL A 1052 20.36 29.86 28.81
CA VAL A 1052 20.09 28.46 28.46
C VAL A 1052 21.35 27.63 28.64
N HIS A 1053 21.21 26.46 29.26
CA HIS A 1053 22.23 25.41 29.26
C HIS A 1053 21.82 24.33 28.27
N LEU A 1054 22.56 24.21 27.16
CA LEU A 1054 22.36 23.16 26.17
C LEU A 1054 23.18 21.93 26.55
N VAL A 1055 22.51 20.77 26.69
CA VAL A 1055 23.13 19.46 26.83
C VAL A 1055 22.68 18.60 25.65
N ALA A 1056 23.59 18.26 24.75
CA ALA A 1056 23.27 17.43 23.60
C ALA A 1056 24.16 16.19 23.53
N ALA A 1057 23.56 15.02 23.28
CA ALA A 1057 24.32 13.82 23.00
C ALA A 1057 23.76 13.03 21.82
N GLY A 1058 24.64 12.47 20.98
CA GLY A 1058 24.23 11.73 19.80
C GLY A 1058 23.47 12.58 18.78
N CYS A 1059 23.69 13.90 18.73
CA CYS A 1059 22.91 14.81 17.88
C CYS A 1059 23.69 15.28 16.64
N THR A 1060 22.98 15.53 15.54
CA THR A 1060 23.52 16.24 14.38
C THR A 1060 23.01 17.68 14.36
N PHE A 1061 23.87 18.62 13.97
CA PHE A 1061 23.53 20.03 13.75
C PHE A 1061 23.98 20.42 12.34
N ASP A 1062 23.05 20.83 11.49
CA ASP A 1062 23.31 21.07 10.07
C ASP A 1062 22.85 22.47 9.63
N ALA A 1063 23.82 23.36 9.42
CA ALA A 1063 23.61 24.69 8.86
C ALA A 1063 23.58 24.71 7.32
N GLY A 1064 23.60 23.56 6.66
CA GLY A 1064 23.63 23.37 5.19
C GLY A 1064 24.99 23.72 4.57
N ASP A 1065 25.72 24.62 5.20
CA ASP A 1065 27.06 25.06 4.83
C ASP A 1065 27.98 24.99 6.04
N ARG A 1066 29.26 24.70 5.79
CA ARG A 1066 30.30 24.65 6.82
C ARG A 1066 30.60 26.01 7.45
N ASP A 1067 30.39 27.09 6.70
CA ASP A 1067 30.70 28.46 7.12
C ASP A 1067 29.49 29.12 7.81
N ALA A 1068 28.29 28.57 7.62
CA ALA A 1068 27.09 29.01 8.32
C ALA A 1068 27.11 28.55 9.78
N VAL A 1069 26.55 29.36 10.69
CA VAL A 1069 26.50 29.05 12.12
C VAL A 1069 25.41 28.02 12.39
N ALA A 1070 25.81 26.80 12.77
CA ALA A 1070 24.90 25.71 13.14
C ALA A 1070 24.42 25.81 14.59
N ILE A 1071 25.31 26.20 15.50
CA ILE A 1071 24.99 26.42 16.92
C ILE A 1071 25.25 27.89 17.23
N ARG A 1072 24.19 28.67 17.38
CA ARG A 1072 24.24 30.10 17.75
C ARG A 1072 23.81 30.27 19.20
N ALA A 1073 24.75 30.06 20.11
CA ALA A 1073 24.53 30.04 21.55
C ALA A 1073 25.54 30.95 22.28
N ALA A 1074 25.81 32.12 21.71
CA ALA A 1074 26.73 33.09 22.30
C ALA A 1074 26.29 33.49 23.72
N GLY A 1075 27.23 33.47 24.68
CA GLY A 1075 27.00 33.66 26.11
C GLY A 1075 26.35 32.48 26.85
N ALA A 1076 25.86 31.45 26.15
CA ALA A 1076 25.23 30.28 26.75
C ALA A 1076 26.25 29.17 27.07
N ARG A 1077 25.91 28.28 28.01
CA ARG A 1077 26.72 27.08 28.28
C ARG A 1077 26.26 25.95 27.36
N VAL A 1078 27.21 25.31 26.68
CA VAL A 1078 26.95 24.25 25.71
C VAL A 1078 27.80 23.03 26.05
N ARG A 1079 27.15 21.90 26.25
CA ARG A 1079 27.78 20.60 26.48
C ARG A 1079 27.37 19.61 25.40
N LEU A 1080 28.35 19.08 24.67
CA LEU A 1080 28.15 18.18 23.53
C LEU A 1080 28.87 16.86 23.75
N ARG A 1081 28.22 15.74 23.44
CA ARG A 1081 28.83 14.41 23.52
C ARG A 1081 28.44 13.57 22.32
N HIS A 1082 29.39 13.04 21.56
CA HIS A 1082 29.07 12.30 20.33
C HIS A 1082 28.15 13.12 19.40
N CYS A 1083 28.49 14.37 19.11
CA CYS A 1083 27.71 15.23 18.22
C CYS A 1083 28.47 15.51 16.92
N THR A 1084 27.74 15.57 15.81
CA THR A 1084 28.28 16.01 14.51
C THR A 1084 27.73 17.39 14.18
N VAL A 1085 28.60 18.34 13.83
CA VAL A 1085 28.22 19.72 13.50
C VAL A 1085 28.72 20.06 12.09
N LEU A 1086 27.80 20.19 11.13
CA LEU A 1086 28.04 20.79 9.82
C LEU A 1086 27.72 22.29 9.90
N GLY A 1087 28.75 23.09 10.18
CA GLY A 1087 28.65 24.54 10.38
C GLY A 1087 29.56 25.03 11.50
N ALA A 1088 29.58 26.35 11.71
CA ALA A 1088 30.28 26.98 12.82
C ALA A 1088 29.51 26.80 14.15
N THR A 1089 30.26 26.75 15.25
CA THR A 1089 29.74 26.69 16.62
C THR A 1089 30.13 27.96 17.36
N GLU A 1090 29.14 28.73 17.81
CA GLU A 1090 29.29 29.89 18.68
C GLU A 1090 28.68 29.59 20.05
N ALA A 1091 29.51 29.56 21.10
CA ALA A 1091 29.08 29.26 22.46
C ALA A 1091 29.67 30.24 23.47
N GLY A 1092 29.01 30.47 24.61
CA GLY A 1092 29.61 31.15 25.74
C GLY A 1092 30.74 30.32 26.35
N VAL A 1093 30.38 29.11 26.80
CA VAL A 1093 31.29 28.06 27.28
C VAL A 1093 30.98 26.76 26.54
N LEU A 1094 32.00 26.08 26.05
CA LEU A 1094 31.86 24.80 25.33
C LEU A 1094 32.59 23.67 26.05
N GLU A 1095 31.87 22.60 26.36
CA GLU A 1095 32.37 21.33 26.88
C GLU A 1095 32.02 20.22 25.88
N ALA A 1096 32.96 19.75 25.08
CA ALA A 1096 32.66 18.75 24.04
C ALA A 1096 33.53 17.51 24.14
N SER A 1097 32.91 16.33 24.06
CA SER A 1097 33.58 15.02 24.00
C SER A 1097 33.17 14.22 22.76
N SER A 1098 34.14 13.61 22.09
CA SER A 1098 33.86 12.68 20.97
C SER A 1098 33.04 13.31 19.83
N CYS A 1099 33.20 14.62 19.59
CA CYS A 1099 32.42 15.38 18.62
C CYS A 1099 33.19 15.61 17.31
N ALA A 1100 32.47 15.81 16.21
CA ALA A 1100 33.03 16.19 14.91
C ALA A 1100 32.51 17.57 14.49
N PHE A 1101 33.39 18.57 14.45
CA PHE A 1101 33.08 19.94 14.02
C PHE A 1101 33.64 20.21 12.62
N ALA A 1102 32.77 20.43 11.63
CA ALA A 1102 33.17 20.72 10.26
C ALA A 1102 33.48 22.21 10.01
N GLY A 1103 32.86 23.12 10.77
CA GLY A 1103 33.12 24.57 10.75
C GLY A 1103 33.95 25.07 11.93
N GLU A 1104 34.12 26.38 12.04
CA GLU A 1104 34.90 27.00 13.11
C GLU A 1104 34.22 26.86 14.48
N VAL A 1105 35.01 26.68 15.53
CA VAL A 1105 34.55 26.70 16.92
C VAL A 1105 34.98 28.01 17.58
N ARG A 1106 34.02 28.79 18.05
CA ARG A 1106 34.22 30.09 18.70
C ARG A 1106 33.56 30.07 20.07
N THR A 1107 34.35 30.42 21.09
CA THR A 1107 33.86 30.51 22.47
C THR A 1107 34.13 31.87 23.08
N ASP A 1108 33.17 32.43 23.81
CA ASP A 1108 33.33 33.72 24.49
C ASP A 1108 34.29 33.61 25.68
N ARG A 1109 34.28 32.46 26.37
CA ARG A 1109 35.11 32.11 27.53
C ARG A 1109 35.82 30.76 27.32
N PRO A 1110 36.82 30.69 26.42
CA PRO A 1110 37.60 29.47 26.14
C PRO A 1110 38.34 28.96 27.39
N ASP A 1111 38.58 29.83 28.36
CA ASP A 1111 39.24 29.54 29.63
C ASP A 1111 38.41 28.64 30.56
N LEU A 1112 37.10 28.56 30.34
CA LEU A 1112 36.17 27.78 31.18
C LEU A 1112 35.66 26.49 30.51
N GLY A 1113 36.00 26.27 29.24
CA GLY A 1113 35.55 25.11 28.46
C GLY A 1113 36.67 24.10 28.17
N TRP A 1114 36.32 23.03 27.46
CA TRP A 1114 37.26 22.03 26.97
C TRP A 1114 36.74 21.27 25.75
N LEU A 1115 37.66 20.81 24.90
CA LEU A 1115 37.42 19.83 23.84
C LEU A 1115 38.23 18.56 24.14
N ARG A 1116 37.58 17.39 24.21
CA ARG A 1116 38.29 16.11 24.33
C ARG A 1116 37.89 15.11 23.24
N TYR A 1117 38.83 14.31 22.77
CA TYR A 1117 38.59 13.24 21.79
C TYR A 1117 37.78 13.68 20.55
N SER A 1118 37.92 14.95 20.14
CA SER A 1118 37.07 15.57 19.12
C SER A 1118 37.86 15.94 17.85
N LEU A 1119 37.15 16.17 16.75
CA LEU A 1119 37.71 16.74 15.52
C LEU A 1119 37.23 18.18 15.38
N HIS A 1120 38.13 19.11 15.09
CA HIS A 1120 37.76 20.50 14.80
C HIS A 1120 38.66 21.11 13.73
N ALA A 1121 38.12 22.01 12.91
CA ALA A 1121 38.89 22.74 11.91
C ALA A 1121 39.87 23.74 12.55
N ARG A 1122 40.87 24.15 11.77
CA ARG A 1122 41.81 25.21 12.17
C ARG A 1122 41.11 26.57 12.09
N GLY A 1123 41.30 27.43 13.09
CA GLY A 1123 40.69 28.77 13.14
C GLY A 1123 39.83 28.97 14.39
N GLY A 1124 39.09 30.08 14.43
CA GLY A 1124 38.21 30.42 15.55
C GLY A 1124 38.91 30.66 16.90
N GLN A 1125 38.17 30.39 17.99
CA GLN A 1125 38.62 30.49 19.38
C GLN A 1125 38.11 29.28 20.17
N PRO A 1126 38.59 28.04 19.88
CA PRO A 1126 38.19 26.85 20.62
C PRO A 1126 38.77 26.87 22.05
N PRO A 1127 38.14 26.18 23.00
CA PRO A 1127 38.68 26.03 24.35
C PRO A 1127 39.87 25.05 24.36
N VAL A 1128 40.43 24.80 25.55
CA VAL A 1128 41.58 23.89 25.72
C VAL A 1128 41.26 22.48 25.21
N SER A 1129 42.18 21.93 24.40
CA SER A 1129 42.02 20.63 23.76
C SER A 1129 42.82 19.53 24.47
N HIS A 1130 42.20 18.37 24.71
CA HIS A 1130 42.83 17.14 25.22
C HIS A 1130 42.55 15.96 24.28
N GLN A 1131 43.59 15.41 23.65
CA GLN A 1131 43.47 14.31 22.68
C GLN A 1131 42.48 14.58 21.52
N SER A 1132 42.12 15.85 21.28
CA SER A 1132 41.36 16.25 20.10
C SER A 1132 42.32 16.63 18.97
N ARG A 1133 41.90 16.42 17.73
CA ARG A 1133 42.71 16.67 16.53
C ARG A 1133 42.20 17.87 15.76
N VAL A 1134 43.12 18.66 15.23
CA VAL A 1134 42.81 19.69 14.24
C VAL A 1134 42.70 19.00 12.89
N HIS A 1135 41.49 18.87 12.36
CA HIS A 1135 41.19 18.13 11.14
C HIS A 1135 39.98 18.72 10.41
N THR A 1136 40.07 18.87 9.10
CA THR A 1136 38.95 19.32 8.27
C THR A 1136 38.09 18.13 7.90
N VAL A 1137 36.93 18.00 8.55
CA VAL A 1137 36.00 16.90 8.36
C VAL A 1137 35.38 16.89 6.96
N SER A 1138 35.29 15.71 6.35
CA SER A 1138 34.45 15.39 5.19
C SER A 1138 33.39 14.35 5.53
N PHE A 1139 32.18 14.50 4.97
CA PHE A 1139 31.08 13.55 5.14
C PHE A 1139 30.86 12.70 3.89
N GLN A 1140 30.27 11.53 4.05
CA GLN A 1140 29.85 10.68 2.93
C GLN A 1140 28.76 11.38 2.09
N SER A 1141 27.79 12.01 2.76
CA SER A 1141 26.75 12.82 2.12
C SER A 1141 26.27 13.94 3.05
N ASN A 1142 25.89 15.07 2.47
CA ASN A 1142 25.21 16.18 3.15
C ASN A 1142 23.71 16.23 2.83
N ARG A 1143 23.17 15.26 2.05
CA ARG A 1143 21.75 15.21 1.71
C ARG A 1143 20.99 14.46 2.81
N GLN A 1144 20.01 15.10 3.45
CA GLN A 1144 19.30 14.51 4.60
C GLN A 1144 18.51 13.23 4.29
N THR A 1145 18.14 13.01 3.03
CA THR A 1145 17.47 11.78 2.57
C THR A 1145 18.45 10.66 2.24
N ASP A 1146 19.75 10.94 2.18
CA ASP A 1146 20.80 9.98 1.94
C ASP A 1146 21.08 9.16 3.22
N PRO A 1147 21.16 7.83 3.15
CA PRO A 1147 21.54 7.02 4.29
C PRO A 1147 22.89 7.39 4.92
N GLY A 1148 23.86 7.87 4.12
CA GLY A 1148 25.18 8.33 4.57
C GLY A 1148 25.20 9.77 5.11
N TYR A 1149 24.03 10.38 5.35
CA TYR A 1149 23.92 11.75 5.84
C TYR A 1149 24.75 11.99 7.11
N LEU A 1150 25.73 12.91 7.01
CA LEU A 1150 26.66 13.32 8.06
C LEU A 1150 27.50 12.21 8.71
N VAL A 1151 27.60 11.05 8.04
CA VAL A 1151 28.57 10.01 8.37
C VAL A 1151 29.96 10.47 7.93
N LEU A 1152 30.98 10.33 8.78
CA LEU A 1152 32.36 10.65 8.38
C LEU A 1152 32.80 9.78 7.20
N GLY A 1153 33.36 10.41 6.17
CA GLY A 1153 33.87 9.70 5.00
C GLY A 1153 35.21 9.00 5.26
N ASP A 1154 35.47 7.90 4.55
CA ASP A 1154 36.73 7.15 4.68
C ASP A 1154 37.97 7.99 4.30
N ASN A 1155 37.77 9.03 3.50
CA ASN A 1155 38.82 9.98 3.09
C ASN A 1155 39.35 10.88 4.22
N ASN A 1156 38.76 10.85 5.42
CA ASN A 1156 39.32 11.54 6.59
C ASN A 1156 40.60 10.87 7.12
N GLY A 1157 40.84 9.60 6.77
CA GLY A 1157 41.99 8.82 7.22
C GLY A 1157 41.82 8.23 8.63
N PRO A 1158 42.60 7.19 8.96
CA PRO A 1158 42.40 6.39 10.18
C PRO A 1158 42.61 7.20 11.46
N GLU A 1159 43.53 8.17 11.43
CA GLU A 1159 43.81 9.03 12.58
C GLU A 1159 42.62 9.87 13.02
N ALA A 1160 41.80 10.36 12.08
CA ALA A 1160 40.59 11.11 12.38
C ALA A 1160 39.43 10.18 12.74
N LEU A 1161 39.29 9.05 12.04
CA LEU A 1161 38.24 8.05 12.27
C LEU A 1161 38.40 7.28 13.59
N HIS A 1162 39.56 7.36 14.25
CA HIS A 1162 39.80 6.74 15.56
C HIS A 1162 40.06 7.77 16.68
N ALA A 1163 39.68 9.03 16.48
CA ALA A 1163 39.96 10.10 17.44
C ALA A 1163 38.97 10.18 18.63
N SER A 1164 37.91 9.36 18.62
CA SER A 1164 36.90 9.33 19.68
C SER A 1164 37.40 8.58 20.92
N GLU A 1165 36.67 8.72 22.03
CA GLU A 1165 36.87 7.87 23.21
C GLU A 1165 36.88 6.38 22.80
N ARG A 1166 37.76 5.58 23.41
CA ARG A 1166 37.92 4.14 23.11
C ARG A 1166 38.32 3.81 21.65
N GLY A 1167 38.82 4.79 20.88
CA GLY A 1167 39.30 4.58 19.50
C GLY A 1167 38.20 4.48 18.44
N GLY A 1168 36.99 4.99 18.74
CA GLY A 1168 35.90 5.06 17.77
C GLY A 1168 35.94 6.29 16.84
N VAL A 1169 34.91 6.41 16.01
CA VAL A 1169 34.67 7.55 15.11
C VAL A 1169 34.00 8.68 15.90
N PRO A 1170 34.54 9.91 15.89
CA PRO A 1170 33.89 11.08 16.48
C PRO A 1170 32.59 11.45 15.76
N GLY A 1171 31.59 11.94 16.51
CA GLY A 1171 30.30 12.39 15.97
C GLY A 1171 29.09 11.59 16.44
N ALA A 1172 27.93 11.89 15.85
CA ALA A 1172 26.62 11.33 16.19
C ALA A 1172 26.42 9.87 15.81
N HIS A 1173 27.25 9.33 14.91
CA HIS A 1173 27.16 7.97 14.42
C HIS A 1173 27.95 6.97 15.28
N GLY A 1174 27.88 7.14 16.61
CA GLY A 1174 28.62 6.32 17.57
C GLY A 1174 28.26 4.83 17.52
N GLU A 1175 26.98 4.50 17.37
CA GLU A 1175 26.50 3.12 17.19
C GLU A 1175 27.14 2.46 15.96
N ARG A 1176 27.14 3.16 14.81
CA ARG A 1176 27.80 2.70 13.58
C ARG A 1176 29.29 2.45 13.81
N SER A 1177 29.97 3.36 14.51
CA SER A 1177 31.38 3.21 14.87
C SER A 1177 31.63 1.98 15.75
N ASP A 1178 30.74 1.66 16.68
CA ASP A 1178 30.83 0.46 17.51
C ASP A 1178 30.71 -0.81 16.66
N HIS A 1179 29.76 -0.82 15.71
CA HIS A 1179 29.59 -1.91 14.75
C HIS A 1179 30.80 -2.06 13.82
N GLU A 1180 31.41 -0.97 13.34
CA GLU A 1180 32.64 -1.02 12.51
C GLU A 1180 33.85 -1.57 13.28
N ARG A 1181 33.95 -1.25 14.58
CA ARG A 1181 35.01 -1.82 15.44
C ARG A 1181 34.81 -3.31 15.65
N GLU A 1182 33.58 -3.77 15.93
CA GLU A 1182 33.27 -5.21 15.99
C GLU A 1182 33.55 -5.88 14.65
N LEU A 1183 33.12 -5.29 13.53
CA LEU A 1183 33.38 -5.83 12.19
C LEU A 1183 34.88 -6.02 11.94
N SER A 1184 35.68 -4.98 12.17
CA SER A 1184 37.13 -5.00 11.90
C SER A 1184 37.85 -6.00 12.81
N ALA A 1185 37.62 -5.92 14.12
CA ALA A 1185 38.30 -6.80 15.08
C ALA A 1185 37.92 -8.27 14.94
N ARG A 1186 36.68 -8.58 14.56
CA ARG A 1186 36.22 -9.96 14.35
C ARG A 1186 36.69 -10.53 13.02
N THR A 1187 36.85 -9.67 12.02
CA THR A 1187 37.48 -10.03 10.76
C THR A 1187 38.92 -10.43 11.01
N ASP A 1188 39.70 -9.60 11.71
CA ASP A 1188 41.08 -9.91 12.04
C ASP A 1188 41.23 -11.19 12.86
N ASP A 1189 40.33 -11.45 13.82
CA ASP A 1189 40.35 -12.70 14.58
C ASP A 1189 39.92 -13.89 13.72
N SER A 1190 38.93 -13.78 12.84
CA SER A 1190 38.31 -14.95 12.19
C SER A 1190 38.91 -15.32 10.84
N MET A 1191 39.68 -14.41 10.24
CA MET A 1191 40.27 -14.58 8.91
C MET A 1191 41.43 -15.59 8.88
N PRO A 1192 41.60 -16.37 7.79
CA PRO A 1192 42.78 -17.19 7.58
C PRO A 1192 44.07 -16.36 7.46
N ILE A 1193 45.20 -16.93 7.88
CA ILE A 1193 46.53 -16.30 7.73
C ILE A 1193 46.86 -16.11 6.26
N GLY A 1194 47.31 -14.92 5.89
CA GLY A 1194 47.75 -14.60 4.52
C GLY A 1194 46.64 -14.11 3.60
N VAL A 1195 45.40 -13.97 4.10
CA VAL A 1195 44.29 -13.35 3.36
C VAL A 1195 44.03 -11.93 3.89
N THR A 1196 43.92 -10.96 2.98
CA THR A 1196 43.66 -9.55 3.30
C THR A 1196 42.17 -9.26 3.15
N PRO A 1197 41.49 -8.73 4.17
CA PRO A 1197 40.09 -8.34 4.05
C PRO A 1197 39.94 -7.01 3.30
N PHE A 1198 38.91 -6.92 2.46
CA PHE A 1198 38.44 -5.68 1.86
C PHE A 1198 36.98 -5.44 2.27
N HIS A 1199 36.75 -4.46 3.13
CA HIS A 1199 35.41 -4.10 3.61
C HIS A 1199 34.72 -3.15 2.65
N ALA A 1200 33.49 -3.47 2.27
CA ALA A 1200 32.64 -2.63 1.45
C ALA A 1200 31.28 -2.40 2.13
N ASP A 1201 30.82 -1.14 2.12
CA ASP A 1201 29.45 -0.80 2.49
C ASP A 1201 28.56 -0.98 1.26
N ARG A 1202 27.79 -2.07 1.27
CA ARG A 1202 26.93 -2.43 0.13
C ARG A 1202 25.92 -1.33 -0.19
N SER A 1203 25.37 -0.71 0.85
CA SER A 1203 24.34 0.30 0.70
C SER A 1203 24.92 1.58 0.10
N GLN A 1204 26.09 2.02 0.58
CA GLN A 1204 26.77 3.19 0.00
C GLN A 1204 27.20 2.92 -1.45
N ASP A 1205 27.69 1.72 -1.76
CA ASP A 1205 28.07 1.33 -3.11
C ASP A 1205 26.86 1.32 -4.06
N ASP A 1206 25.75 0.69 -3.65
CA ASP A 1206 24.53 0.63 -4.43
C ASP A 1206 23.93 2.04 -4.60
N LEU A 1207 23.96 2.89 -3.57
CA LEU A 1207 23.52 4.28 -3.66
C LEU A 1207 24.39 5.11 -4.61
N ASN A 1208 25.71 5.00 -4.49
CA ASN A 1208 26.65 5.65 -5.40
C ASN A 1208 26.39 5.23 -6.85
N ARG A 1209 26.07 3.95 -7.09
CA ARG A 1209 25.69 3.44 -8.41
C ARG A 1209 24.33 4.01 -8.87
N MET A 1210 23.36 4.15 -7.97
CA MET A 1210 22.02 4.71 -8.27
C MET A 1210 22.00 6.22 -8.52
N SER A 1211 22.84 6.97 -7.78
CA SER A 1211 22.91 8.44 -7.80
C SER A 1211 23.86 9.00 -8.85
N ARG A 1212 24.61 8.13 -9.54
CA ARG A 1212 25.35 8.49 -10.75
C ARG A 1212 24.37 8.46 -11.94
N SER A 1213 23.61 9.55 -12.05
CA SER A 1213 22.69 9.86 -13.15
C SER A 1213 23.05 11.16 -13.84
#